data_AF-A0AAN6FIW0-F1
#
_entry.id   AF-A0AAN6FIW0-F1
#
_cell.length_a   1.000
_cell.length_b   1.000
_cell.length_c   1.000
_cell.angle_alpha   90.00
_cell.angle_beta   90.00
_cell.angle_gamma   90.00
#
_symmetry.space_group_name_H-M   'P 1'
#
loop_
_entity.id
_entity.type
_entity.pdbx_description
1 polymer ?
#
loop_
_entity_poly.entity_id
_entity_poly.type
_entity_poly.pdbx_seq_one_letter_code
_entity_poly.pdbx_strand_id
1 'polypeptide(L)'
;MRTRCRHHLAHAHALLERTQQTSLYRLRTHPTPPTRSCTHRRCYATEAQLQPQAQSPPAQDGSHTLAIPSEARYNDIGVQHVSRHMHDQLFPPRKDGRQPPKPDQELIELSKKHLAQHDLLGKTSDTGPPIAFNLPPLQGETLDEHFYRLGMESADDYLKLSKRYAIASPPPKPRKWIRRSGWTKYYADGTEEPVPSPDADVLTFDVEVIYHETSFPAMACAVSADHWYAWLSPWLLGESDSDRHLIPLGDPTKKRIVVGHNIGYDRGRIKEEYSLTQSRNFFVDTMSLHVAVNGMCSRQRPSWTKARKAREFQDKLSRDDEYEGLGSLVNGSSSTSGSSGGLMEEEEEPWVGRSSANSLRDVAKFHCGISIDKSRREWFGELDREGVLERYDELLDYCAADVDVTHKVYKKVFPNFLETCPHPVSFAALRHLSTCILPVDKGWDEYITNAEATYQRMSKGVEERLVGLAEKAVGLKEEAGVYEKDPWLRQMDWGGQEVRMTKAGRPAARQKKAGMPRWYKELFAKEDSLMAITVRTRVAPLLLRLAWDGWPLVWSGKFGWTFRVPGSKATKYAASMTEADMSDDPEISQLGNAYDDAGEVYRYFKLPHPDGPAARCASPMAKGYLQYFESGVLGSEGGDAYAREALEMNAGCSYWISARDRIRHQMVVRQREVDNPESIDAPAADDNDLGFILPQIIPMGTITRRAVENTWLTAANAKSNRVGSELKSIVTAPPGYSFVGADVDSQELWIASLVGDAAFGLHGGGALGFMTLEGTKAAGTDLHSRTAGILGIKRDEAKVFNYGRIYGAGVKFAQTLLRRFNTSLSESEAEGIARELYRQTKGTKVRGRKGLRGGAGFWCGGTESLVFNGLEGFAQEERPRTPVLGAGITEALRKRYLGSGNGYPNTKKDGGGGTPSSSPSSSYLTSRINWAIQSSGVDYLHLLILAMEHLCTHYAISARLALTVHDEIRYLATTPDRYRCALALQIANVWTRAFFSEQMGIHDLPQACAWFSAVDVDFVLRKEVDMRCITPSHPEAIPAGESLGIAALLAKGEGVAGLGERVCGSEVGGYGFVERVPVMEGLAGKDGDGGEGRVWLRAQIAGGRGEVDEVLRGAGGGKGSARKTGKSETLTRAVEGKDGGAGGKEAVKVRRQRVKADKNAPPSPATSTTRTTTRGPPKSKQQQQQFAAPTTPPFDEWGLLRSMNNPIAPLRQTVTASSVSGGEMEKKAWPMDLGLGGQHQDKGWPLPGKVAMSSAGVGRG
;
A
#
# COMPACT_ATOMS: atom_id res chain seq x y z
N MET A 1 17.79 1.03 -27.87
CA MET A 1 17.17 0.64 -26.57
C MET A 1 17.79 1.29 -25.32
N ARG A 2 19.12 1.30 -25.09
CA ARG A 2 19.76 1.74 -23.81
C ARG A 2 19.25 3.06 -23.18
N THR A 3 18.79 4.03 -23.96
CA THR A 3 18.15 5.28 -23.48
C THR A 3 16.72 5.11 -22.94
N ARG A 4 15.89 4.22 -23.50
CA ARG A 4 14.52 3.94 -22.99
C ARG A 4 14.56 3.27 -21.61
N CYS A 5 15.49 2.33 -21.39
CA CYS A 5 15.62 1.64 -20.08
C CYS A 5 16.03 2.59 -18.94
N ARG A 6 16.74 3.69 -19.22
CA ARG A 6 17.02 4.74 -18.21
C ARG A 6 15.76 5.51 -17.80
N HIS A 7 14.79 5.71 -18.70
CA HIS A 7 13.53 6.38 -18.35
C HIS A 7 12.63 5.53 -17.43
N HIS A 8 12.53 4.22 -17.63
CA HIS A 8 11.75 3.36 -16.72
C HIS A 8 12.31 3.34 -15.30
N LEU A 9 13.64 3.28 -15.13
CA LEU A 9 14.27 3.35 -13.80
C LEU A 9 14.07 4.71 -13.11
N ALA A 10 14.07 5.81 -13.88
CA ALA A 10 13.75 7.14 -13.33
C ALA A 10 12.28 7.26 -12.91
N HIS A 11 11.35 6.74 -13.72
CA HIS A 11 9.92 6.74 -13.39
C HIS A 11 9.58 5.87 -12.16
N ALA A 12 10.26 4.74 -11.98
CA ALA A 12 10.09 3.90 -10.80
C ALA A 12 10.46 4.63 -9.49
N HIS A 13 11.44 5.53 -9.53
CA HIS A 13 11.81 6.35 -8.37
C HIS A 13 10.71 7.38 -8.02
N ALA A 14 10.17 8.07 -9.04
CA ALA A 14 9.09 9.05 -8.87
C ALA A 14 7.73 8.43 -8.50
N LEU A 15 7.50 7.14 -8.77
CA LEU A 15 6.27 6.44 -8.40
C LEU A 15 6.17 6.15 -6.89
N LEU A 16 7.28 5.90 -6.21
CA LEU A 16 7.30 5.63 -4.76
C LEU A 16 7.13 6.87 -3.88
N GLU A 17 7.42 8.06 -4.40
CA GLU A 17 7.08 9.32 -3.72
C GLU A 17 5.61 9.71 -3.95
N ARG A 18 5.01 9.31 -5.09
CA ARG A 18 3.59 9.57 -5.38
C ARG A 18 2.63 8.91 -4.39
N THR A 19 3.00 7.79 -3.79
CA THR A 19 2.27 7.16 -2.67
C THR A 19 2.22 8.00 -1.39
N GLN A 20 2.99 9.09 -1.27
CA GLN A 20 2.77 10.13 -0.25
C GLN A 20 2.13 11.40 -0.83
N GLN A 21 2.35 11.71 -2.11
CA GLN A 21 1.88 12.95 -2.74
C GLN A 21 0.41 12.95 -3.23
N THR A 22 -0.30 11.83 -3.22
CA THR A 22 -1.75 11.79 -3.58
C THR A 22 -2.63 12.63 -2.65
N SER A 23 -2.15 12.90 -1.43
CA SER A 23 -2.81 13.77 -0.44
C SER A 23 -2.73 15.28 -0.74
N LEU A 24 -1.82 15.72 -1.63
CA LEU A 24 -1.24 17.07 -1.58
C LEU A 24 -1.88 18.15 -2.48
N TYR A 25 -3.09 17.96 -3.02
CA TYR A 25 -3.81 18.98 -3.81
C TYR A 25 -5.34 18.95 -3.61
N ARG A 26 -5.85 19.90 -2.81
CA ARG A 26 -7.26 20.24 -2.54
C ARG A 26 -7.45 21.78 -2.62
N LEU A 27 -8.66 22.25 -2.98
CA LEU A 27 -9.10 23.67 -3.03
C LEU A 27 -8.43 24.49 -4.19
N ARG A 28 -8.99 25.56 -4.79
CA ARG A 28 -10.29 26.31 -4.74
C ARG A 28 -10.36 27.28 -5.97
N THR A 29 -11.42 27.99 -6.43
CA THR A 29 -12.86 28.24 -6.09
C THR A 29 -13.65 28.52 -7.40
N HIS A 30 -14.86 29.11 -7.36
CA HIS A 30 -15.60 29.68 -8.52
C HIS A 30 -15.69 31.22 -8.48
N PRO A 31 -15.89 31.91 -9.62
CA PRO A 31 -16.06 33.37 -9.71
C PRO A 31 -17.52 33.86 -9.51
N THR A 32 -17.70 35.17 -9.30
CA THR A 32 -19.00 35.83 -9.03
C THR A 32 -19.61 36.56 -10.24
N PRO A 33 -20.92 36.39 -10.52
CA PRO A 33 -21.69 37.24 -11.45
C PRO A 33 -22.34 38.46 -10.74
N PRO A 34 -22.83 39.48 -11.49
CA PRO A 34 -23.35 40.73 -10.94
C PRO A 34 -24.79 40.66 -10.39
N THR A 35 -25.23 41.76 -9.77
CA THR A 35 -26.43 41.89 -8.94
C THR A 35 -27.76 41.92 -9.70
N ARG A 36 -28.77 41.21 -9.16
CA ARG A 36 -30.20 41.58 -9.17
C ARG A 36 -30.93 40.83 -8.03
N SER A 37 -31.97 41.44 -7.48
CA SER A 37 -32.52 41.07 -6.17
C SER A 37 -33.78 40.20 -6.25
N CYS A 38 -33.77 39.08 -5.51
CA CYS A 38 -34.99 38.46 -4.97
C CYS A 38 -34.66 37.78 -3.64
N THR A 39 -35.53 37.91 -2.63
CA THR A 39 -35.23 37.57 -1.23
C THR A 39 -35.79 36.22 -0.81
N HIS A 40 -34.94 35.20 -0.66
CA HIS A 40 -35.25 34.01 0.15
C HIS A 40 -34.02 33.62 0.99
N ARG A 41 -34.25 33.32 2.27
CA ARG A 41 -33.19 32.92 3.21
C ARG A 41 -32.67 31.52 2.86
N ARG A 42 -31.34 31.36 2.84
CA ARG A 42 -30.68 30.05 2.98
C ARG A 42 -30.13 29.92 4.40
N CYS A 43 -30.48 28.83 5.08
CA CYS A 43 -29.81 28.41 6.31
C CYS A 43 -29.01 27.13 5.98
N TYR A 44 -27.79 27.03 6.49
CA TYR A 44 -27.00 25.80 6.44
C TYR A 44 -27.38 24.92 7.62
N ALA A 45 -27.39 23.59 7.42
CA ALA A 45 -27.73 22.64 8.46
C ALA A 45 -26.61 22.52 9.50
N THR A 46 -26.72 23.28 10.59
CA THR A 46 -26.30 22.81 11.91
C THR A 46 -27.38 21.88 12.46
N GLU A 47 -27.00 20.83 13.18
CA GLU A 47 -27.95 20.10 14.02
C GLU A 47 -28.61 21.06 15.01
N ALA A 48 -29.94 20.99 15.10
CA ALA A 48 -30.74 21.78 16.03
C ALA A 48 -31.62 20.82 16.83
N GLN A 49 -31.55 20.92 18.16
CA GLN A 49 -32.32 20.10 19.07
C GLN A 49 -33.82 20.33 18.85
N LEU A 50 -34.52 19.31 18.35
CA LEU A 50 -35.98 19.32 18.22
C LEU A 50 -36.60 18.79 19.52
N GLN A 51 -37.27 19.69 20.25
CA GLN A 51 -38.25 19.26 21.25
C GLN A 51 -39.44 18.56 20.56
N PRO A 52 -40.03 17.51 21.16
CA PRO A 52 -41.07 16.74 20.51
C PRO A 52 -42.40 17.51 20.48
N GLN A 53 -42.74 18.10 19.32
CA GLN A 53 -44.11 18.48 19.02
C GLN A 53 -44.86 17.27 18.45
N ALA A 54 -45.95 16.87 19.09
CA ALA A 54 -46.75 15.73 18.68
C ALA A 54 -47.46 16.02 17.34
N GLN A 55 -47.07 15.30 16.29
CA GLN A 55 -47.84 15.17 15.06
C GLN A 55 -48.35 13.73 14.97
N SER A 56 -49.63 13.57 14.64
CA SER A 56 -50.30 12.26 14.57
C SER A 56 -49.69 11.37 13.48
N PRO A 57 -49.55 10.05 13.71
CA PRO A 57 -48.80 9.18 12.81
C PRO A 57 -49.54 8.96 11.48
N PRO A 58 -48.81 8.84 10.35
CA PRO A 58 -49.35 8.19 9.16
C PRO A 58 -49.62 6.71 9.42
N ALA A 59 -50.41 6.07 8.56
CA ALA A 59 -50.86 4.69 8.76
C ALA A 59 -49.72 3.67 8.84
N GLN A 60 -49.94 2.60 9.60
CA GLN A 60 -48.95 1.55 9.86
C GLN A 60 -48.82 0.60 8.67
N ASP A 61 -47.61 0.47 8.13
CA ASP A 61 -47.12 -0.78 7.54
C ASP A 61 -46.24 -1.50 8.57
N GLY A 62 -46.42 -2.81 8.72
CA GLY A 62 -46.02 -3.60 9.91
C GLY A 62 -44.52 -3.90 10.09
N SER A 63 -43.62 -3.01 9.68
CA SER A 63 -42.17 -3.22 9.78
C SER A 63 -41.63 -2.94 11.19
N HIS A 64 -41.43 -3.98 11.99
CA HIS A 64 -40.68 -3.88 13.24
C HIS A 64 -39.22 -3.49 12.98
N THR A 65 -38.72 -2.49 13.71
CA THR A 65 -37.30 -2.07 13.66
C THR A 65 -36.38 -3.14 14.26
N LEU A 66 -35.16 -3.22 13.74
CA LEU A 66 -34.09 -4.05 14.30
C LEU A 66 -33.52 -3.49 15.62
N ALA A 67 -33.79 -2.21 15.95
CA ALA A 67 -33.23 -1.56 17.11
C ALA A 67 -33.92 -1.99 18.42
N ILE A 68 -33.12 -2.41 19.40
CA ILE A 68 -33.57 -2.89 20.71
C ILE A 68 -33.23 -1.82 21.77
N PRO A 69 -34.11 -1.54 22.75
CA PRO A 69 -33.77 -0.67 23.88
C PRO A 69 -32.63 -1.25 24.73
N SER A 70 -31.59 -0.47 25.01
CA SER A 70 -30.48 -0.87 25.88
C SER A 70 -29.92 0.34 26.63
N GLU A 71 -29.34 0.09 27.81
CA GLU A 71 -28.60 1.09 28.59
C GLU A 71 -27.32 1.53 27.88
N ALA A 72 -27.02 2.82 27.95
CA ALA A 72 -25.73 3.39 27.55
C ALA A 72 -24.65 3.11 28.60
N ARG A 73 -23.40 2.93 28.17
CA ARG A 73 -22.25 2.62 29.04
C ARG A 73 -21.17 3.69 28.85
N TYR A 74 -20.49 4.01 29.94
CA TYR A 74 -19.41 4.99 29.99
C TYR A 74 -18.27 4.45 30.86
N ASN A 75 -17.04 4.89 30.58
CA ASN A 75 -15.88 4.60 31.42
C ASN A 75 -15.58 5.75 32.40
N ASP A 76 -14.60 5.55 33.29
CA ASP A 76 -14.19 6.49 34.35
C ASP A 76 -13.65 7.85 33.87
N ILE A 77 -13.51 8.06 32.55
CA ILE A 77 -13.12 9.34 31.92
C ILE A 77 -14.23 9.92 31.01
N GLY A 78 -15.40 9.27 30.95
CA GLY A 78 -16.60 9.76 30.25
C GLY A 78 -16.77 9.33 28.79
N VAL A 79 -15.89 8.49 28.25
CA VAL A 79 -16.01 8.00 26.85
C VAL A 79 -17.22 7.07 26.73
N GLN A 80 -18.05 7.26 25.71
CA GLN A 80 -19.23 6.40 25.48
C GLN A 80 -18.81 5.06 24.87
N HIS A 81 -19.10 3.98 25.58
CA HIS A 81 -18.87 2.60 25.14
C HIS A 81 -20.14 2.00 24.48
N VAL A 82 -19.97 0.88 23.78
CA VAL A 82 -21.09 0.08 23.27
C VAL A 82 -22.07 -0.25 24.40
N SER A 83 -23.36 -0.20 24.06
CA SER A 83 -24.47 -0.39 24.98
C SER A 83 -24.43 -1.76 25.70
N ARG A 84 -25.15 -1.89 26.83
CA ARG A 84 -25.17 -3.13 27.64
C ARG A 84 -25.45 -4.39 26.80
N HIS A 85 -26.49 -4.36 25.97
CA HIS A 85 -26.87 -5.48 25.11
C HIS A 85 -25.78 -5.85 24.09
N MET A 86 -25.08 -4.86 23.54
CA MET A 86 -23.99 -5.10 22.59
C MET A 86 -22.73 -5.63 23.27
N HIS A 87 -22.36 -5.06 24.43
CA HIS A 87 -21.22 -5.50 25.23
C HIS A 87 -21.31 -6.99 25.57
N ASP A 88 -22.47 -7.44 26.06
CA ASP A 88 -22.63 -8.82 26.56
C ASP A 88 -22.68 -9.88 25.44
N GLN A 89 -22.90 -9.46 24.19
CA GLN A 89 -22.77 -10.30 23.00
C GLN A 89 -21.33 -10.30 22.42
N LEU A 90 -20.57 -9.22 22.61
CA LEU A 90 -19.19 -9.06 22.09
C LEU A 90 -18.13 -9.61 23.05
N PHE A 91 -18.36 -9.49 24.36
CA PHE A 91 -17.45 -9.92 25.42
C PHE A 91 -18.20 -10.81 26.44
N PRO A 92 -18.66 -12.01 26.03
CA PRO A 92 -19.44 -12.90 26.89
C PRO A 92 -18.60 -13.42 28.08
N PRO A 93 -19.23 -13.78 29.21
CA PRO A 93 -18.53 -14.41 30.33
C PRO A 93 -17.93 -15.77 29.95
N ARG A 94 -16.63 -15.97 30.21
CA ARG A 94 -15.92 -17.24 29.98
C ARG A 94 -16.45 -18.34 30.90
N LYS A 95 -16.55 -19.58 30.40
CA LYS A 95 -16.99 -20.75 31.16
C LYS A 95 -15.96 -21.19 32.21
N ASP A 96 -14.69 -20.83 32.03
CA ASP A 96 -13.63 -21.06 33.02
C ASP A 96 -13.69 -20.12 34.24
N GLY A 97 -14.64 -19.17 34.26
CA GLY A 97 -14.85 -18.23 35.36
C GLY A 97 -13.80 -17.12 35.44
N ARG A 98 -12.81 -17.06 34.54
CA ARG A 98 -11.85 -15.96 34.47
C ARG A 98 -12.58 -14.71 33.99
N GLN A 99 -12.67 -13.69 34.84
CA GLN A 99 -13.12 -12.37 34.39
C GLN A 99 -11.97 -11.64 33.69
N PRO A 100 -12.24 -10.88 32.61
CA PRO A 100 -11.23 -10.01 32.01
C PRO A 100 -10.73 -8.98 33.04
N PRO A 101 -9.44 -8.61 33.02
CA PRO A 101 -8.88 -7.65 33.96
C PRO A 101 -9.54 -6.28 33.77
N LYS A 102 -10.13 -5.73 34.83
CA LYS A 102 -10.57 -4.34 34.86
C LYS A 102 -9.36 -3.41 35.06
N PRO A 103 -9.38 -2.16 34.55
CA PRO A 103 -8.36 -1.18 34.86
C PRO A 103 -8.21 -0.98 36.37
N ASP A 104 -6.98 -0.98 36.87
CA ASP A 104 -6.69 -0.60 38.25
C ASP A 104 -7.04 0.90 38.45
N GLN A 105 -7.59 1.25 39.61
CA GLN A 105 -7.85 2.64 39.99
C GLN A 105 -6.59 3.52 39.83
N GLU A 106 -5.38 2.99 40.08
CA GLU A 106 -4.15 3.76 39.83
C GLU A 106 -3.98 4.10 38.33
N LEU A 107 -4.29 3.18 37.41
CA LEU A 107 -4.20 3.44 35.97
C LEU A 107 -5.24 4.46 35.52
N ILE A 108 -6.45 4.39 36.07
CA ILE A 108 -7.52 5.37 35.87
C ILE A 108 -7.08 6.77 36.32
N GLU A 109 -6.51 6.93 37.52
CA GLU A 109 -6.04 8.23 38.00
C GLU A 109 -4.80 8.74 37.26
N LEU A 110 -3.92 7.85 36.79
CA LEU A 110 -2.79 8.23 35.92
C LEU A 110 -3.26 8.70 34.54
N SER A 111 -4.31 8.09 33.99
CA SER A 111 -4.97 8.55 32.76
C SER A 111 -5.61 9.93 32.96
N LYS A 112 -6.42 10.11 34.02
CA LYS A 112 -7.02 11.41 34.37
C LYS A 112 -5.96 12.51 34.51
N LYS A 113 -4.83 12.22 35.19
CA LYS A 113 -3.68 13.14 35.26
C LYS A 113 -3.15 13.51 33.87
N HIS A 114 -2.94 12.53 33.00
CA HIS A 114 -2.41 12.74 31.65
C HIS A 114 -3.37 13.55 30.75
N LEU A 115 -4.67 13.27 30.81
CA LEU A 115 -5.70 14.04 30.08
C LEU A 115 -5.85 15.47 30.63
N ALA A 116 -5.65 15.68 31.94
CA ALA A 116 -5.62 17.01 32.54
C ALA A 116 -4.38 17.82 32.14
N GLN A 117 -3.19 17.20 32.12
CA GLN A 117 -1.93 17.82 31.64
C GLN A 117 -2.03 18.33 30.19
N HIS A 118 -2.89 17.72 29.37
CA HIS A 118 -3.08 18.08 27.96
C HIS A 118 -4.41 18.80 27.67
N ASP A 119 -5.12 19.29 28.70
CA ASP A 119 -6.32 20.11 28.53
C ASP A 119 -7.45 19.38 27.75
N LEU A 120 -7.61 18.08 28.02
CA LEU A 120 -8.61 17.18 27.40
C LEU A 120 -9.64 16.61 28.39
N LEU A 121 -9.27 16.42 29.66
CA LEU A 121 -10.16 15.83 30.67
C LEU A 121 -11.48 16.64 30.79
N GLY A 122 -12.62 15.94 30.71
CA GLY A 122 -13.95 16.55 30.78
C GLY A 122 -14.41 17.26 29.50
N LYS A 123 -13.71 17.08 28.37
CA LYS A 123 -14.11 17.62 27.04
C LYS A 123 -14.59 16.52 26.09
N THR A 124 -15.38 15.59 26.62
CA THR A 124 -16.07 14.54 25.85
C THR A 124 -17.14 15.16 24.95
N SER A 125 -17.54 14.43 23.90
CA SER A 125 -18.54 14.85 22.92
C SER A 125 -19.98 14.62 23.41
N ASP A 126 -20.96 15.22 22.72
CA ASP A 126 -22.38 14.99 23.01
C ASP A 126 -22.76 13.53 22.73
N THR A 127 -23.38 12.89 23.72
CA THR A 127 -23.54 11.43 23.71
C THR A 127 -24.70 10.99 22.82
N GLY A 128 -24.41 10.28 21.75
CA GLY A 128 -25.43 9.68 20.88
C GLY A 128 -26.29 8.65 21.61
N PRO A 129 -27.50 8.32 21.11
CA PRO A 129 -28.34 7.29 21.71
C PRO A 129 -27.61 5.92 21.72
N PRO A 130 -27.86 5.05 22.72
CA PRO A 130 -27.26 3.72 22.76
C PRO A 130 -27.80 2.86 21.61
N ILE A 131 -26.89 2.30 20.82
CA ILE A 131 -27.21 1.41 19.70
C ILE A 131 -27.20 -0.04 20.22
N ALA A 132 -28.29 -0.77 19.98
CA ALA A 132 -28.40 -2.20 20.29
C ALA A 132 -29.30 -2.92 19.29
N PHE A 133 -28.91 -4.15 18.97
CA PHE A 133 -29.67 -5.15 18.22
C PHE A 133 -29.08 -6.54 18.51
N ASN A 134 -29.66 -7.60 17.95
CA ASN A 134 -29.14 -8.96 18.13
C ASN A 134 -28.02 -9.24 17.11
N LEU A 135 -26.84 -9.60 17.59
CA LEU A 135 -25.72 -10.08 16.78
C LEU A 135 -25.88 -11.59 16.51
N PRO A 136 -25.33 -12.09 15.39
CA PRO A 136 -25.03 -13.51 15.23
C PRO A 136 -24.18 -14.02 16.41
N PRO A 137 -24.39 -15.26 16.87
CA PRO A 137 -23.63 -15.82 17.98
C PRO A 137 -22.14 -15.94 17.61
N LEU A 138 -21.26 -15.52 18.52
CA LEU A 138 -19.82 -15.74 18.39
C LEU A 138 -19.55 -17.25 18.32
N GLN A 139 -18.61 -17.64 17.46
CA GLN A 139 -18.21 -19.04 17.31
C GLN A 139 -17.14 -19.45 18.35
N GLY A 140 -17.26 -18.98 19.59
CA GLY A 140 -16.29 -19.19 20.66
C GLY A 140 -16.60 -18.40 21.94
N GLU A 141 -15.75 -18.55 22.96
CA GLU A 141 -15.79 -17.78 24.21
C GLU A 141 -14.99 -16.47 24.14
N THR A 142 -14.06 -16.35 23.19
CA THR A 142 -13.27 -15.15 22.92
C THR A 142 -13.34 -14.77 21.45
N LEU A 143 -12.99 -13.53 21.13
CA LEU A 143 -12.94 -13.06 19.75
C LEU A 143 -11.75 -13.66 19.00
N ASP A 144 -10.65 -14.00 19.69
CA ASP A 144 -9.59 -14.83 19.13
C ASP A 144 -10.08 -16.22 18.72
N GLU A 145 -10.84 -16.92 19.56
CA GLU A 145 -11.39 -18.24 19.23
C GLU A 145 -12.37 -18.16 18.04
N HIS A 146 -13.24 -17.13 18.03
CA HIS A 146 -14.17 -16.86 16.95
C HIS A 146 -13.43 -16.64 15.62
N PHE A 147 -12.48 -15.69 15.55
CA PHE A 147 -11.75 -15.42 14.32
C PHE A 147 -10.77 -16.51 13.92
N TYR A 148 -10.23 -17.29 14.87
CA TYR A 148 -9.46 -18.50 14.57
C TYR A 148 -10.33 -19.52 13.84
N ARG A 149 -11.52 -19.82 14.35
CA ARG A 149 -12.43 -20.81 13.76
C ARG A 149 -13.03 -20.36 12.43
N LEU A 150 -13.40 -19.09 12.28
CA LEU A 150 -13.77 -18.51 10.97
C LEU A 150 -12.60 -18.62 9.97
N GLY A 151 -11.38 -18.35 10.44
CA GLY A 151 -10.17 -18.57 9.66
C GLY A 151 -10.01 -20.02 9.23
N MET A 152 -10.24 -20.99 10.13
CA MET A 152 -10.15 -22.42 9.82
C MET A 152 -11.26 -22.91 8.90
N GLU A 153 -12.53 -22.51 9.09
CA GLU A 153 -13.64 -22.85 8.19
C GLU A 153 -13.34 -22.49 6.74
N SER A 154 -12.77 -21.30 6.51
CA SER A 154 -12.38 -20.83 5.18
C SER A 154 -11.03 -21.41 4.69
N ALA A 155 -10.10 -21.75 5.59
CA ALA A 155 -8.74 -22.16 5.23
C ALA A 155 -8.50 -23.68 5.13
N ASP A 156 -9.14 -24.51 5.96
CA ASP A 156 -8.59 -25.80 6.39
C ASP A 156 -8.33 -26.78 5.24
N ASP A 157 -9.32 -27.01 4.37
CA ASP A 157 -9.14 -27.87 3.19
C ASP A 157 -8.05 -27.36 2.24
N TYR A 158 -8.00 -26.05 2.02
CA TYR A 158 -6.96 -25.43 1.19
C TYR A 158 -5.57 -25.52 1.87
N LEU A 159 -5.50 -25.45 3.20
CA LEU A 159 -4.26 -25.64 3.97
C LEU A 159 -3.78 -27.08 3.90
N LYS A 160 -4.67 -28.08 4.04
CA LYS A 160 -4.33 -29.51 3.87
C LYS A 160 -3.75 -29.77 2.49
N LEU A 161 -4.44 -29.33 1.44
CA LEU A 161 -4.02 -29.46 0.04
C LEU A 161 -2.68 -28.75 -0.22
N SER A 162 -2.53 -27.50 0.23
CA SER A 162 -1.29 -26.71 0.11
C SER A 162 -0.10 -27.37 0.81
N LYS A 163 -0.29 -27.83 2.06
CA LYS A 163 0.78 -28.51 2.84
C LYS A 163 1.20 -29.82 2.18
N ARG A 164 0.25 -30.61 1.66
CA ARG A 164 0.52 -31.84 0.88
C ARG A 164 1.35 -31.51 -0.37
N TYR A 165 0.94 -30.50 -1.14
CA TYR A 165 1.61 -30.13 -2.39
C TYR A 165 3.00 -29.51 -2.16
N ALA A 166 3.20 -28.74 -1.10
CA ALA A 166 4.50 -28.17 -0.74
C ALA A 166 5.58 -29.23 -0.39
N ILE A 167 5.17 -30.48 -0.11
CA ILE A 167 6.06 -31.63 0.08
C ILE A 167 6.20 -32.44 -1.23
N ALA A 168 5.14 -32.54 -2.03
CA ALA A 168 5.08 -33.33 -3.26
C ALA A 168 6.16 -32.97 -4.30
N SER A 169 6.68 -34.00 -4.98
CA SER A 169 7.68 -33.88 -6.04
C SER A 169 7.04 -34.35 -7.36
N PRO A 170 6.74 -33.44 -8.31
CA PRO A 170 6.07 -33.78 -9.55
C PRO A 170 6.83 -34.80 -10.43
N PRO A 171 6.14 -35.46 -11.38
CA PRO A 171 6.79 -36.28 -12.40
C PRO A 171 7.82 -35.48 -13.23
N PRO A 172 8.79 -36.16 -13.88
CA PRO A 172 9.71 -35.51 -14.82
C PRO A 172 8.94 -34.85 -15.97
N LYS A 173 9.49 -33.75 -16.53
CA LYS A 173 8.90 -33.07 -17.69
C LYS A 173 8.72 -34.03 -18.88
N PRO A 174 7.64 -33.89 -19.68
CA PRO A 174 7.50 -34.57 -20.96
C PRO A 174 8.73 -34.34 -21.87
N ARG A 175 9.06 -35.33 -22.71
CA ARG A 175 10.19 -35.25 -23.66
C ARG A 175 9.79 -34.79 -25.06
N LYS A 176 8.49 -34.66 -25.31
CA LYS A 176 7.88 -34.29 -26.57
C LYS A 176 6.50 -33.72 -26.25
N TRP A 177 6.12 -32.62 -26.88
CA TRP A 177 4.77 -32.06 -26.77
C TRP A 177 3.91 -32.49 -27.96
N ILE A 178 2.59 -32.34 -27.82
CA ILE A 178 1.63 -32.69 -28.85
C ILE A 178 0.87 -31.43 -29.28
N ARG A 179 1.00 -31.10 -30.56
CA ARG A 179 0.25 -30.04 -31.23
C ARG A 179 -1.22 -30.46 -31.38
N ARG A 180 -2.03 -30.15 -30.36
CA ARG A 180 -3.48 -30.33 -30.29
C ARG A 180 -4.07 -29.18 -29.48
N SER A 181 -5.18 -28.59 -29.92
CA SER A 181 -5.87 -27.53 -29.21
C SER A 181 -6.53 -28.02 -27.91
N GLY A 182 -6.79 -27.08 -26.99
CA GLY A 182 -7.30 -27.40 -25.67
C GLY A 182 -6.25 -28.07 -24.77
N TRP A 183 -6.68 -28.75 -23.72
CA TRP A 183 -5.77 -29.41 -22.77
C TRP A 183 -5.36 -30.81 -23.24
N THR A 184 -4.06 -31.10 -23.18
CA THR A 184 -3.51 -32.46 -23.20
C THR A 184 -2.78 -32.73 -21.89
N LYS A 185 -3.09 -33.85 -21.26
CA LYS A 185 -2.45 -34.40 -20.06
C LYS A 185 -1.36 -35.38 -20.49
N TYR A 186 -0.27 -35.41 -19.73
CA TYR A 186 0.90 -36.24 -19.97
C TYR A 186 1.23 -37.06 -18.73
N TYR A 187 1.32 -38.38 -18.91
CA TYR A 187 1.63 -39.37 -17.87
C TYR A 187 3.14 -39.60 -17.73
N ALA A 188 3.56 -40.11 -16.57
CA ALA A 188 4.97 -40.35 -16.26
C ALA A 188 5.62 -41.50 -17.06
N ASP A 189 4.83 -42.35 -17.71
CA ASP A 189 5.28 -43.38 -18.66
C ASP A 189 5.50 -42.84 -20.09
N GLY A 190 5.08 -41.60 -20.36
CA GLY A 190 5.16 -40.93 -21.66
C GLY A 190 3.90 -41.01 -22.50
N THR A 191 2.79 -41.58 -21.99
CA THR A 191 1.49 -41.56 -22.67
C THR A 191 0.74 -40.22 -22.49
N GLU A 192 -0.21 -39.96 -23.39
CA GLU A 192 -1.03 -38.75 -23.43
C GLU A 192 -2.55 -39.04 -23.38
N GLU A 193 -3.33 -38.10 -22.84
CA GLU A 193 -4.78 -38.04 -23.06
C GLU A 193 -5.27 -36.59 -23.32
N PRO A 194 -6.20 -36.35 -24.26
CA PRO A 194 -6.90 -35.09 -24.35
C PRO A 194 -7.92 -34.98 -23.21
N VAL A 195 -7.98 -33.83 -22.53
CA VAL A 195 -8.92 -33.58 -21.42
C VAL A 195 -9.67 -32.26 -21.64
N PRO A 196 -10.91 -32.10 -21.14
CA PRO A 196 -11.61 -30.82 -21.21
C PRO A 196 -11.00 -29.78 -20.24
N SER A 197 -10.45 -30.24 -19.11
CA SER A 197 -9.86 -29.42 -18.04
C SER A 197 -9.00 -30.29 -17.11
N PRO A 198 -8.00 -29.74 -16.39
CA PRO A 198 -7.21 -30.50 -15.41
C PRO A 198 -8.08 -31.07 -14.27
N ASP A 199 -7.94 -32.37 -14.03
CA ASP A 199 -8.64 -33.15 -13.00
C ASP A 199 -8.08 -32.91 -11.59
N ALA A 200 -6.80 -32.54 -11.48
CA ALA A 200 -6.10 -32.29 -10.22
C ALA A 200 -6.72 -31.21 -9.31
N ASP A 201 -6.64 -31.43 -7.99
CA ASP A 201 -7.08 -30.48 -6.95
C ASP A 201 -6.08 -29.33 -6.73
N VAL A 202 -4.80 -29.58 -7.02
CA VAL A 202 -3.71 -28.61 -6.86
C VAL A 202 -2.79 -28.71 -8.08
N LEU A 203 -2.49 -27.56 -8.66
CA LEU A 203 -1.59 -27.44 -9.81
C LEU A 203 -0.76 -26.15 -9.72
N THR A 204 0.49 -26.21 -10.18
CA THR A 204 1.28 -25.01 -10.53
C THR A 204 1.04 -24.68 -11.99
N PHE A 205 0.89 -23.41 -12.34
CA PHE A 205 0.37 -22.94 -13.63
C PHE A 205 1.04 -21.62 -14.07
N ASP A 206 1.22 -21.46 -15.38
CA ASP A 206 1.82 -20.30 -16.05
C ASP A 206 1.25 -20.17 -17.48
N VAL A 207 1.03 -18.94 -17.95
CA VAL A 207 0.41 -18.61 -19.25
C VAL A 207 1.25 -17.59 -20.01
N GLU A 208 1.63 -17.92 -21.25
CA GLU A 208 2.30 -16.97 -22.16
C GLU A 208 1.36 -16.52 -23.31
N VAL A 209 1.59 -15.28 -23.74
CA VAL A 209 0.69 -14.46 -24.56
C VAL A 209 1.51 -13.71 -25.60
N ILE A 210 1.07 -13.71 -26.86
CA ILE A 210 1.69 -12.89 -27.94
C ILE A 210 1.22 -11.44 -27.75
N TYR A 211 1.78 -10.77 -26.75
CA TYR A 211 1.25 -9.52 -26.17
C TYR A 211 1.30 -8.29 -27.10
N HIS A 212 1.91 -8.42 -28.26
CA HIS A 212 1.89 -7.42 -29.33
C HIS A 212 0.74 -7.62 -30.34
N GLU A 213 0.16 -8.82 -30.42
CA GLU A 213 -1.02 -9.13 -31.24
C GLU A 213 -2.30 -9.17 -30.39
N THR A 214 -2.29 -9.92 -29.28
CA THR A 214 -3.47 -10.17 -28.44
C THR A 214 -3.16 -10.15 -26.94
N SER A 215 -4.20 -9.99 -26.11
CA SER A 215 -4.14 -10.20 -24.66
C SER A 215 -4.58 -11.61 -24.24
N PHE A 216 -5.14 -12.41 -25.14
CA PHE A 216 -5.64 -13.76 -24.89
C PHE A 216 -4.50 -14.81 -24.87
N PRO A 217 -4.69 -15.95 -24.19
CA PRO A 217 -3.66 -16.98 -24.05
C PRO A 217 -3.29 -17.62 -25.39
N ALA A 218 -1.99 -17.75 -25.65
CA ALA A 218 -1.47 -18.49 -26.81
C ALA A 218 -1.19 -19.95 -26.42
N MET A 219 -0.49 -20.15 -25.30
CA MET A 219 -0.21 -21.45 -24.70
C MET A 219 -0.10 -21.33 -23.17
N ALA A 220 -0.31 -22.46 -22.48
CA ALA A 220 -0.12 -22.54 -21.02
C ALA A 220 0.39 -23.92 -20.60
N CYS A 221 1.15 -23.96 -19.51
CA CYS A 221 1.63 -25.20 -18.91
C CYS A 221 1.10 -25.33 -17.47
N ALA A 222 0.82 -26.56 -17.06
CA ALA A 222 0.51 -26.88 -15.68
C ALA A 222 1.21 -28.17 -15.22
N VAL A 223 1.50 -28.26 -13.93
CA VAL A 223 1.92 -29.52 -13.29
C VAL A 223 1.17 -29.72 -12.00
N SER A 224 0.84 -30.97 -11.70
CA SER A 224 0.23 -31.42 -10.44
C SER A 224 1.24 -32.28 -9.64
N ALA A 225 0.79 -32.95 -8.58
CA ALA A 225 1.66 -33.93 -7.91
C ALA A 225 1.98 -35.15 -8.81
N ASP A 226 1.08 -35.49 -9.74
CA ASP A 226 1.03 -36.79 -10.41
C ASP A 226 1.19 -36.72 -11.94
N HIS A 227 0.73 -35.62 -12.57
CA HIS A 227 0.69 -35.43 -14.03
C HIS A 227 1.12 -34.02 -14.48
N TRP A 228 1.62 -33.92 -15.71
CA TRP A 228 1.80 -32.67 -16.46
C TRP A 228 0.59 -32.40 -17.37
N TYR A 229 0.35 -31.13 -17.69
CA TYR A 229 -0.66 -30.70 -18.66
C TYR A 229 -0.11 -29.54 -19.50
N ALA A 230 -0.48 -29.48 -20.77
CA ALA A 230 -0.28 -28.31 -21.61
C ALA A 230 -1.59 -27.94 -22.31
N TRP A 231 -1.81 -26.64 -22.50
CA TRP A 231 -2.94 -26.08 -23.25
C TRP A 231 -2.41 -25.28 -24.44
N LEU A 232 -3.02 -25.49 -25.61
CA LEU A 232 -2.73 -24.72 -26.82
C LEU A 232 -4.03 -24.07 -27.34
N SER A 233 -3.93 -22.80 -27.72
CA SER A 233 -5.07 -22.06 -28.26
C SER A 233 -5.47 -22.57 -29.65
N PRO A 234 -6.77 -22.80 -29.95
CA PRO A 234 -7.23 -23.10 -31.31
C PRO A 234 -6.77 -22.03 -32.31
N TRP A 235 -6.72 -20.76 -31.87
CA TRP A 235 -6.17 -19.65 -32.64
C TRP A 235 -4.70 -19.85 -32.99
N LEU A 236 -3.86 -20.21 -32.01
CA LEU A 236 -2.42 -20.41 -32.26
C LEU A 236 -2.18 -21.53 -33.29
N LEU A 237 -3.03 -22.56 -33.33
CA LEU A 237 -2.85 -23.71 -34.23
C LEU A 237 -3.35 -23.49 -35.66
N GLY A 238 -4.15 -22.44 -35.90
CA GLY A 238 -4.84 -22.19 -37.17
C GLY A 238 -6.21 -22.87 -37.28
N GLU A 239 -6.79 -23.30 -36.16
CA GLU A 239 -8.11 -23.97 -36.09
C GLU A 239 -9.27 -22.99 -35.88
N SER A 240 -8.95 -21.75 -35.48
CA SER A 240 -9.88 -20.63 -35.23
C SER A 240 -9.32 -19.34 -35.80
N ASP A 241 -10.20 -18.50 -36.35
CA ASP A 241 -9.88 -17.11 -36.70
C ASP A 241 -9.98 -16.17 -35.49
N SER A 242 -10.88 -16.46 -34.54
CA SER A 242 -10.97 -15.74 -33.27
C SER A 242 -9.77 -15.99 -32.37
N ASP A 243 -9.22 -14.93 -31.76
CA ASP A 243 -8.17 -15.00 -30.74
C ASP A 243 -8.72 -15.19 -29.32
N ARG A 244 -10.04 -15.04 -29.14
CA ARG A 244 -10.72 -14.79 -27.85
C ARG A 244 -10.91 -16.03 -26.96
N HIS A 245 -10.07 -17.03 -27.12
CA HIS A 245 -10.15 -18.31 -26.40
C HIS A 245 -9.63 -18.16 -24.98
N LEU A 246 -10.41 -18.60 -23.98
CA LEU A 246 -10.00 -18.64 -22.57
C LEU A 246 -9.72 -20.07 -22.11
N ILE A 247 -8.79 -20.22 -21.17
CA ILE A 247 -8.37 -21.52 -20.63
C ILE A 247 -9.43 -22.02 -19.62
N PRO A 248 -10.08 -23.17 -19.85
CA PRO A 248 -11.00 -23.74 -18.87
C PRO A 248 -10.24 -24.50 -17.79
N LEU A 249 -10.56 -24.25 -16.52
CA LEU A 249 -10.18 -25.13 -15.41
C LEU A 249 -11.31 -26.09 -14.99
N GLY A 250 -12.48 -26.02 -15.61
CA GLY A 250 -13.60 -26.95 -15.38
C GLY A 250 -14.51 -26.50 -14.24
N ASP A 251 -15.11 -27.41 -13.48
CA ASP A 251 -16.13 -27.08 -12.48
C ASP A 251 -15.66 -25.99 -11.47
N PRO A 252 -16.29 -24.80 -11.43
CA PRO A 252 -15.96 -23.72 -10.51
C PRO A 252 -16.45 -23.97 -9.08
N THR A 253 -17.31 -24.95 -8.84
CA THR A 253 -17.79 -25.33 -7.51
C THR A 253 -16.85 -26.28 -6.78
N LYS A 254 -15.95 -26.96 -7.51
CA LYS A 254 -14.87 -27.78 -6.96
C LYS A 254 -13.81 -26.89 -6.30
N LYS A 255 -13.43 -27.21 -5.06
CA LYS A 255 -12.28 -26.56 -4.38
C LYS A 255 -10.99 -26.92 -5.13
N ARG A 256 -10.27 -25.92 -5.66
CA ARG A 256 -9.01 -26.09 -6.40
C ARG A 256 -7.97 -25.06 -5.98
N ILE A 257 -6.69 -25.41 -6.02
CA ILE A 257 -5.57 -24.49 -5.79
C ILE A 257 -4.74 -24.35 -7.06
N VAL A 258 -4.49 -23.11 -7.46
CA VAL A 258 -3.68 -22.72 -8.62
C VAL A 258 -2.48 -21.93 -8.10
N VAL A 259 -1.30 -22.53 -8.12
CA VAL A 259 -0.05 -21.90 -7.69
C VAL A 259 0.61 -21.24 -8.89
N GLY A 260 1.06 -19.98 -8.76
CA GLY A 260 1.78 -19.29 -9.83
C GLY A 260 2.75 -18.24 -9.30
N HIS A 261 3.33 -17.44 -10.19
CA HIS A 261 4.20 -16.34 -9.83
C HIS A 261 3.76 -15.06 -10.53
N ASN A 262 3.23 -14.09 -9.77
CA ASN A 262 2.38 -13.02 -10.33
C ASN A 262 1.06 -13.56 -10.94
N ILE A 263 0.50 -14.62 -10.33
CA ILE A 263 -0.67 -15.39 -10.79
C ILE A 263 -1.92 -14.56 -11.16
N GLY A 264 -2.01 -13.30 -10.70
CA GLY A 264 -3.05 -12.36 -11.13
C GLY A 264 -3.03 -12.06 -12.63
N TYR A 265 -1.88 -12.22 -13.31
CA TYR A 265 -1.76 -12.15 -14.76
C TYR A 265 -2.40 -13.36 -15.44
N ASP A 266 -2.04 -14.56 -15.00
CA ASP A 266 -2.51 -15.85 -15.53
C ASP A 266 -4.00 -16.07 -15.27
N ARG A 267 -4.48 -15.63 -14.09
CA ARG A 267 -5.91 -15.60 -13.74
C ARG A 267 -6.73 -14.85 -14.78
N GLY A 268 -6.18 -13.79 -15.38
CA GLY A 268 -6.81 -13.04 -16.47
C GLY A 268 -7.06 -13.84 -17.76
N ARG A 269 -6.61 -15.10 -17.83
CA ARG A 269 -6.83 -16.02 -18.96
C ARG A 269 -7.68 -17.24 -18.61
N ILE A 270 -8.16 -17.35 -17.37
CA ILE A 270 -9.02 -18.46 -16.91
C ILE A 270 -10.49 -18.16 -17.17
N LYS A 271 -11.20 -19.09 -17.84
CA LYS A 271 -12.59 -18.91 -18.25
C LYS A 271 -13.55 -18.70 -17.08
N GLU A 272 -13.43 -19.51 -16.04
CA GLU A 272 -14.38 -19.57 -14.92
C GLU A 272 -14.35 -18.33 -14.00
N GLU A 273 -13.33 -17.49 -14.12
CA GLU A 273 -13.17 -16.30 -13.29
C GLU A 273 -14.01 -15.11 -13.80
N TYR A 274 -14.41 -15.16 -15.06
CA TYR A 274 -15.29 -14.21 -15.75
C TYR A 274 -16.78 -14.53 -15.51
N SER A 275 -17.16 -14.63 -14.25
CA SER A 275 -18.54 -14.85 -13.80
C SER A 275 -18.83 -13.97 -12.59
N LEU A 276 -20.09 -13.63 -12.33
CA LEU A 276 -20.50 -12.94 -11.11
C LEU A 276 -20.37 -13.86 -9.88
N THR A 277 -20.76 -15.13 -10.01
CA THR A 277 -20.63 -16.15 -8.97
C THR A 277 -19.15 -16.41 -8.69
N GLN A 278 -18.74 -16.36 -7.41
CA GLN A 278 -17.35 -16.60 -7.02
C GLN A 278 -17.00 -18.09 -7.17
N SER A 279 -15.90 -18.39 -7.87
CA SER A 279 -15.35 -19.74 -7.98
C SER A 279 -14.76 -20.21 -6.64
N ARG A 280 -14.58 -21.52 -6.50
CA ARG A 280 -13.78 -22.14 -5.43
C ARG A 280 -12.33 -22.42 -5.86
N ASN A 281 -11.84 -21.70 -6.88
CA ASN A 281 -10.43 -21.63 -7.20
C ASN A 281 -9.71 -20.74 -6.17
N PHE A 282 -8.50 -21.12 -5.77
CA PHE A 282 -7.62 -20.29 -4.95
C PHE A 282 -6.28 -20.09 -5.66
N PHE A 283 -6.06 -18.87 -6.14
CA PHE A 283 -4.82 -18.44 -6.78
C PHE A 283 -3.77 -18.07 -5.73
N VAL A 284 -2.77 -18.91 -5.55
CA VAL A 284 -1.71 -18.76 -4.55
C VAL A 284 -0.45 -18.19 -5.20
N ASP A 285 -0.27 -16.88 -5.03
CA ASP A 285 0.85 -16.12 -5.61
C ASP A 285 2.16 -16.32 -4.84
N THR A 286 3.12 -17.04 -5.43
CA THR A 286 4.47 -17.20 -4.85
C THR A 286 5.23 -15.88 -4.70
N MET A 287 4.91 -14.85 -5.49
CA MET A 287 5.53 -13.53 -5.33
C MET A 287 5.05 -12.84 -4.04
N SER A 288 3.75 -12.84 -3.77
CA SER A 288 3.16 -12.34 -2.50
C SER A 288 3.71 -13.09 -1.28
N LEU A 289 3.81 -14.42 -1.36
CA LEU A 289 4.42 -15.23 -0.29
C LEU A 289 5.89 -14.84 -0.07
N HIS A 290 6.67 -14.67 -1.15
CA HIS A 290 8.06 -14.20 -1.06
C HIS A 290 8.16 -12.80 -0.45
N VAL A 291 7.34 -11.84 -0.88
CA VAL A 291 7.41 -10.44 -0.41
C VAL A 291 7.08 -10.32 1.08
N ALA A 292 6.11 -11.10 1.58
CA ALA A 292 5.78 -11.14 3.01
C ALA A 292 6.95 -11.65 3.88
N VAL A 293 7.67 -12.68 3.41
CA VAL A 293 8.73 -13.37 4.19
C VAL A 293 10.10 -12.72 4.01
N ASN A 294 10.47 -12.32 2.79
CA ASN A 294 11.82 -11.92 2.39
C ASN A 294 11.86 -10.62 1.56
N GLY A 295 10.76 -9.90 1.36
CA GLY A 295 10.75 -8.64 0.60
C GLY A 295 11.56 -7.51 1.25
N MET A 296 12.03 -6.55 0.44
CA MET A 296 12.80 -5.37 0.87
C MET A 296 11.99 -4.06 0.86
N CYS A 297 12.27 -3.16 1.80
CA CYS A 297 11.68 -1.82 1.81
C CYS A 297 12.26 -0.90 0.72
N SER A 298 11.58 0.22 0.42
CA SER A 298 12.03 1.20 -0.58
C SER A 298 13.44 1.75 -0.33
N ARG A 299 13.81 1.99 0.94
CA ARG A 299 15.16 2.47 1.32
C ARG A 299 16.27 1.43 1.13
N GLN A 300 15.95 0.15 1.11
CA GLN A 300 16.91 -0.94 0.90
C GLN A 300 17.22 -1.17 -0.60
N ARG A 301 16.27 -0.87 -1.50
CA ARG A 301 16.41 -1.11 -2.95
C ARG A 301 17.67 -0.49 -3.59
N PRO A 302 18.12 0.74 -3.26
CA PRO A 302 19.37 1.29 -3.79
C PRO A 302 20.61 0.52 -3.36
N SER A 303 20.76 0.22 -2.05
CA SER A 303 21.89 -0.56 -1.51
C SER A 303 21.93 -1.97 -2.13
N TRP A 304 20.80 -2.67 -2.17
CA TRP A 304 20.70 -3.99 -2.80
C TRP A 304 21.05 -3.94 -4.30
N THR A 305 20.66 -2.89 -5.02
CA THR A 305 21.00 -2.70 -6.43
C THR A 305 22.48 -2.41 -6.65
N LYS A 306 23.15 -1.67 -5.73
CA LYS A 306 24.61 -1.47 -5.74
C LYS A 306 25.33 -2.80 -5.51
N ALA A 307 24.94 -3.51 -4.46
CA ALA A 307 25.53 -4.79 -4.07
C ALA A 307 25.34 -5.88 -5.14
N ARG A 308 24.13 -6.06 -5.68
CA ARG A 308 23.87 -6.99 -6.79
C ARG A 308 24.74 -6.69 -8.00
N LYS A 309 24.93 -5.41 -8.38
CA LYS A 309 25.80 -5.04 -9.50
C LYS A 309 27.28 -5.30 -9.23
N ALA A 310 27.74 -5.17 -7.98
CA ALA A 310 29.10 -5.55 -7.59
C ALA A 310 29.30 -7.07 -7.72
N ARG A 311 28.36 -7.88 -7.21
CA ARG A 311 28.34 -9.34 -7.40
C ARG A 311 28.30 -9.73 -8.88
N GLU A 312 27.38 -9.14 -9.67
CA GLU A 312 27.27 -9.35 -11.13
C GLU A 312 28.52 -8.92 -11.93
N PHE A 313 29.42 -8.12 -11.34
CA PHE A 313 30.69 -7.70 -11.92
C PHE A 313 31.83 -8.64 -11.50
N GLN A 314 31.87 -9.08 -10.24
CA GLN A 314 32.76 -10.13 -9.75
C GLN A 314 32.49 -11.49 -10.43
N ASP A 315 31.21 -11.86 -10.60
CA ASP A 315 30.73 -13.05 -11.34
C ASP A 315 31.18 -13.05 -12.82
N LYS A 316 31.60 -11.91 -13.38
CA LYS A 316 32.13 -11.78 -14.75
C LYS A 316 33.65 -11.79 -14.79
N LEU A 317 34.29 -11.02 -13.92
CA LEU A 317 35.74 -11.04 -13.73
C LEU A 317 36.29 -12.43 -13.37
N SER A 318 35.45 -13.33 -12.84
CA SER A 318 35.78 -14.74 -12.54
C SER A 318 35.37 -15.73 -13.65
N ARG A 319 34.91 -15.24 -14.80
CA ARG A 319 34.43 -16.05 -15.95
C ARG A 319 35.04 -15.65 -17.29
N ASP A 320 35.65 -14.47 -17.38
CA ASP A 320 36.34 -13.97 -18.57
C ASP A 320 37.84 -14.24 -18.42
N ASP A 321 38.35 -15.35 -18.96
CA ASP A 321 39.74 -15.84 -18.78
C ASP A 321 40.82 -14.79 -19.15
N GLU A 322 40.51 -13.85 -20.04
CA GLU A 322 41.40 -12.72 -20.40
C GLU A 322 41.74 -11.79 -19.21
N TYR A 323 41.02 -11.89 -18.08
CA TYR A 323 41.15 -10.99 -16.93
C TYR A 323 41.80 -11.60 -15.67
N GLU A 324 42.31 -12.83 -15.69
CA GLU A 324 42.99 -13.46 -14.53
C GLU A 324 44.06 -12.54 -13.91
N GLY A 325 44.88 -11.89 -14.74
CA GLY A 325 45.94 -10.98 -14.29
C GLY A 325 45.44 -9.72 -13.57
N LEU A 326 44.20 -9.28 -13.82
CA LEU A 326 43.65 -8.08 -13.20
C LEU A 326 43.07 -8.36 -11.80
N GLY A 327 42.53 -9.56 -11.56
CA GLY A 327 42.05 -9.98 -10.24
C GLY A 327 43.15 -9.95 -9.18
N SER A 328 44.37 -10.36 -9.55
CA SER A 328 45.54 -10.30 -8.66
C SER A 328 46.07 -8.86 -8.45
N LEU A 329 45.85 -7.94 -9.39
CA LEU A 329 46.24 -6.54 -9.24
C LEU A 329 45.32 -5.78 -8.29
N VAL A 330 43.99 -5.98 -8.42
CA VAL A 330 42.99 -5.34 -7.55
C VAL A 330 43.16 -5.74 -6.08
N ASN A 331 43.49 -7.00 -5.80
CA ASN A 331 43.70 -7.49 -4.43
C ASN A 331 45.14 -7.31 -3.90
N GLY A 332 46.12 -6.98 -4.76
CA GLY A 332 47.55 -7.06 -4.43
C GLY A 332 48.28 -5.74 -4.21
N SER A 333 47.77 -4.60 -4.72
CA SER A 333 48.55 -3.37 -4.85
C SER A 333 48.36 -2.35 -3.71
N SER A 334 48.67 -2.72 -2.46
CA SER A 334 48.47 -1.87 -1.28
C SER A 334 49.49 -0.71 -1.10
N SER A 335 50.21 -0.28 -2.15
CA SER A 335 51.34 0.64 -2.01
C SER A 335 51.77 1.45 -3.25
N THR A 336 50.86 2.09 -3.99
CA THR A 336 51.22 3.20 -4.91
C THR A 336 50.09 4.24 -5.04
N SER A 337 50.45 5.51 -5.21
CA SER A 337 49.52 6.65 -5.21
C SER A 337 48.98 7.01 -6.60
N GLY A 338 47.65 7.01 -6.80
CA GLY A 338 47.07 7.56 -8.03
C GLY A 338 45.57 7.33 -8.26
N SER A 339 44.71 8.19 -7.72
CA SER A 339 43.37 8.53 -8.26
C SER A 339 42.37 7.40 -8.61
N SER A 340 42.38 6.25 -7.92
CA SER A 340 41.45 5.12 -8.21
C SER A 340 40.82 4.45 -6.98
N GLY A 341 41.02 4.99 -5.77
CA GLY A 341 40.44 4.45 -4.54
C GLY A 341 38.94 4.77 -4.39
N GLY A 342 38.08 3.75 -4.30
CA GLY A 342 36.65 3.93 -4.05
C GLY A 342 35.70 2.74 -4.30
N LEU A 343 36.21 1.57 -4.68
CA LEU A 343 35.39 0.36 -4.92
C LEU A 343 36.02 -0.84 -4.20
N MET A 344 35.26 -1.42 -3.27
CA MET A 344 35.66 -2.49 -2.34
C MET A 344 36.73 -2.00 -1.33
N GLU A 345 36.57 -2.17 -0.01
CA GLU A 345 35.54 -2.86 0.76
C GLU A 345 34.57 -1.87 1.45
N GLU A 346 33.27 -1.95 1.14
CA GLU A 346 32.23 -1.64 2.12
C GLU A 346 31.69 -3.01 2.57
N GLU A 347 31.63 -3.29 3.88
CA GLU A 347 30.97 -4.51 4.37
C GLU A 347 29.52 -4.52 3.89
N GLU A 348 29.14 -5.56 3.13
CA GLU A 348 27.81 -5.67 2.55
C GLU A 348 26.77 -5.81 3.69
N GLU A 349 25.83 -4.86 3.78
CA GLU A 349 24.88 -4.79 4.91
C GLU A 349 24.22 -6.18 5.15
N PRO A 350 24.25 -6.77 6.37
CA PRO A 350 23.92 -8.19 6.58
C PRO A 350 22.50 -8.65 6.16
N TRP A 351 21.58 -7.74 5.89
CA TRP A 351 20.25 -8.03 5.34
C TRP A 351 20.23 -8.20 3.81
N VAL A 352 21.27 -7.79 3.07
CA VAL A 352 21.32 -7.88 1.59
C VAL A 352 21.23 -9.34 1.15
N GLY A 353 21.92 -10.24 1.85
CA GLY A 353 21.80 -11.70 1.68
C GLY A 353 20.53 -12.32 2.28
N ARG A 354 19.50 -11.53 2.63
CA ARG A 354 18.22 -11.96 3.21
C ARG A 354 17.00 -11.51 2.41
N SER A 355 17.22 -10.92 1.24
CA SER A 355 16.17 -10.42 0.35
C SER A 355 16.57 -10.51 -1.12
N SER A 356 15.57 -10.57 -2.01
CA SER A 356 15.75 -10.44 -3.45
C SER A 356 14.75 -9.46 -4.06
N ALA A 357 14.97 -9.07 -5.31
CA ALA A 357 13.91 -8.47 -6.11
C ALA A 357 12.78 -9.49 -6.34
N ASN A 358 11.59 -8.98 -6.68
CA ASN A 358 10.37 -9.76 -6.73
C ASN A 358 10.27 -10.76 -7.91
N SER A 359 11.12 -10.67 -8.95
CA SER A 359 10.92 -11.46 -10.18
C SER A 359 11.34 -12.93 -9.99
N LEU A 360 10.65 -13.87 -10.64
CA LEU A 360 10.89 -15.31 -10.47
C LEU A 360 12.37 -15.72 -10.61
N ARG A 361 13.12 -15.12 -11.54
CA ARG A 361 14.58 -15.30 -11.68
C ARG A 361 15.34 -14.95 -10.39
N ASP A 362 15.02 -13.81 -9.79
CA ASP A 362 15.70 -13.34 -8.57
C ASP A 362 15.27 -14.17 -7.35
N VAL A 363 13.98 -14.49 -7.26
CA VAL A 363 13.36 -15.30 -6.19
C VAL A 363 13.85 -16.76 -6.23
N ALA A 364 13.98 -17.35 -7.41
CA ALA A 364 14.51 -18.70 -7.62
C ALA A 364 16.03 -18.77 -7.40
N LYS A 365 16.80 -17.74 -7.81
CA LYS A 365 18.24 -17.66 -7.47
C LYS A 365 18.43 -17.52 -5.95
N PHE A 366 17.54 -16.82 -5.26
CA PHE A 366 17.59 -16.62 -3.81
C PHE A 366 17.13 -17.84 -2.98
N HIS A 367 15.96 -18.44 -3.27
CA HIS A 367 15.42 -19.56 -2.49
C HIS A 367 15.90 -20.95 -2.92
N CYS A 368 16.28 -21.11 -4.19
CA CYS A 368 16.56 -22.41 -4.81
C CYS A 368 17.97 -22.50 -5.42
N GLY A 369 18.71 -21.38 -5.55
CA GLY A 369 19.99 -21.33 -6.26
C GLY A 369 19.88 -21.41 -7.79
N ILE A 370 18.66 -21.43 -8.33
CA ILE A 370 18.39 -21.67 -9.76
C ILE A 370 18.56 -20.37 -10.55
N SER A 371 19.34 -20.42 -11.64
CA SER A 371 19.48 -19.30 -12.58
C SER A 371 18.62 -19.54 -13.82
N ILE A 372 17.55 -18.74 -13.98
CA ILE A 372 16.60 -18.85 -15.11
C ILE A 372 17.08 -17.97 -16.27
N ASP A 373 17.26 -18.54 -17.47
CA ASP A 373 17.41 -17.73 -18.67
C ASP A 373 16.06 -17.21 -19.17
N LYS A 374 16.03 -16.00 -19.76
CA LYS A 374 14.82 -15.33 -20.24
C LYS A 374 14.84 -15.07 -21.76
N SER A 375 15.91 -15.45 -22.46
CA SER A 375 16.04 -15.27 -23.93
C SER A 375 14.81 -15.75 -24.71
N ARG A 376 14.34 -16.97 -24.44
CA ARG A 376 13.15 -17.56 -25.08
C ARG A 376 11.84 -16.80 -24.81
N ARG A 377 11.73 -16.09 -23.68
CA ARG A 377 10.53 -15.29 -23.36
C ARG A 377 10.40 -14.09 -24.30
N GLU A 378 11.53 -13.52 -24.72
CA GLU A 378 11.55 -12.33 -25.58
C GLU A 378 10.92 -12.64 -26.96
N TRP A 379 10.93 -13.91 -27.39
CA TRP A 379 10.28 -14.36 -28.63
C TRP A 379 8.76 -14.16 -28.66
N PHE A 380 8.04 -14.25 -27.53
CA PHE A 380 6.60 -13.93 -27.46
C PHE A 380 6.29 -12.43 -27.70
N GLY A 381 7.31 -11.57 -27.81
CA GLY A 381 7.19 -10.17 -28.23
C GLY A 381 8.01 -9.79 -29.46
N GLU A 382 8.76 -10.73 -30.05
CA GLU A 382 9.57 -10.50 -31.27
C GLU A 382 9.09 -11.31 -32.48
N LEU A 383 8.36 -12.41 -32.25
CA LEU A 383 7.76 -13.26 -33.27
C LEU A 383 6.25 -13.02 -33.35
N ASP A 384 5.70 -13.35 -34.52
CA ASP A 384 4.26 -13.37 -34.81
C ASP A 384 3.63 -14.76 -34.52
N ARG A 385 2.31 -14.87 -34.71
CA ARG A 385 1.54 -16.13 -34.64
C ARG A 385 2.23 -17.31 -35.34
N GLU A 386 2.80 -17.09 -36.53
CA GLU A 386 3.47 -18.14 -37.31
C GLU A 386 4.84 -18.52 -36.72
N GLY A 387 5.69 -17.55 -36.40
CA GLY A 387 7.02 -17.81 -35.80
C GLY A 387 6.95 -18.44 -34.40
N VAL A 388 5.92 -18.13 -33.60
CA VAL A 388 5.64 -18.81 -32.33
C VAL A 388 5.18 -20.26 -32.55
N LEU A 389 4.37 -20.50 -33.58
CA LEU A 389 3.85 -21.82 -33.94
C LEU A 389 4.94 -22.75 -34.50
N GLU A 390 5.90 -22.23 -35.27
CA GLU A 390 7.07 -23.00 -35.72
C GLU A 390 7.95 -23.49 -34.54
N ARG A 391 8.01 -22.70 -33.46
CA ARG A 391 8.88 -22.95 -32.29
C ARG A 391 8.15 -23.49 -31.05
N TYR A 392 6.91 -23.96 -31.22
CA TYR A 392 6.04 -24.31 -30.09
C TYR A 392 6.66 -25.34 -29.12
N ASP A 393 7.41 -26.34 -29.62
CA ASP A 393 8.13 -27.31 -28.77
C ASP A 393 9.19 -26.62 -27.87
N GLU A 394 10.00 -25.69 -28.40
CA GLU A 394 11.02 -24.96 -27.62
C GLU A 394 10.40 -24.04 -26.55
N LEU A 395 9.22 -23.50 -26.86
CA LEU A 395 8.49 -22.55 -26.03
C LEU A 395 7.70 -23.24 -24.92
N LEU A 396 7.00 -24.35 -25.22
CA LEU A 396 6.37 -25.20 -24.20
C LEU A 396 7.41 -25.75 -23.22
N ASP A 397 8.61 -26.10 -23.72
CA ASP A 397 9.69 -26.60 -22.87
C ASP A 397 10.26 -25.53 -21.91
N TYR A 398 10.15 -24.24 -22.30
CA TYR A 398 10.40 -23.08 -21.44
C TYR A 398 9.25 -22.83 -20.45
N CYS A 399 7.99 -22.83 -20.89
CA CYS A 399 6.82 -22.65 -20.00
C CYS A 399 6.80 -23.74 -18.91
N ALA A 400 7.04 -25.00 -19.29
CA ALA A 400 7.16 -26.11 -18.36
C ALA A 400 8.39 -26.01 -17.43
N ALA A 401 9.44 -25.28 -17.82
CA ALA A 401 10.56 -24.98 -16.92
C ALA A 401 10.20 -23.89 -15.89
N ASP A 402 9.49 -22.82 -16.28
CA ASP A 402 9.09 -21.76 -15.34
C ASP A 402 8.02 -22.26 -14.34
N VAL A 403 7.14 -23.18 -14.77
CA VAL A 403 6.21 -23.92 -13.88
C VAL A 403 6.96 -24.80 -12.86
N ASP A 404 7.95 -25.59 -13.30
CA ASP A 404 8.78 -26.43 -12.42
C ASP A 404 9.59 -25.58 -11.42
N VAL A 405 10.16 -24.45 -11.86
CA VAL A 405 10.87 -23.51 -10.99
C VAL A 405 9.92 -22.79 -10.03
N THR A 406 8.71 -22.43 -10.47
CA THR A 406 7.66 -21.85 -9.60
C THR A 406 7.24 -22.82 -8.51
N HIS A 407 7.11 -24.12 -8.83
CA HIS A 407 6.86 -25.13 -7.80
C HIS A 407 8.03 -25.25 -6.82
N LYS A 408 9.28 -25.30 -7.32
CA LYS A 408 10.48 -25.34 -6.46
C LYS A 408 10.59 -24.12 -5.53
N VAL A 409 10.15 -22.95 -5.98
CA VAL A 409 10.00 -21.74 -5.14
C VAL A 409 8.86 -21.92 -4.14
N TYR A 410 7.68 -22.38 -4.55
CA TYR A 410 6.53 -22.65 -3.67
C TYR A 410 6.88 -23.58 -2.49
N LYS A 411 7.58 -24.70 -2.75
CA LYS A 411 8.09 -25.63 -1.73
C LYS A 411 9.03 -24.98 -0.69
N LYS A 412 9.56 -23.79 -0.97
CA LYS A 412 10.39 -22.99 -0.02
C LYS A 412 9.61 -21.84 0.62
N VAL A 413 8.83 -21.08 -0.14
CA VAL A 413 8.17 -19.86 0.38
C VAL A 413 6.91 -20.15 1.18
N PHE A 414 6.16 -21.21 0.86
CA PHE A 414 4.89 -21.50 1.53
C PHE A 414 5.04 -21.92 3.01
N PRO A 415 5.96 -22.82 3.40
CA PRO A 415 6.21 -23.10 4.82
C PRO A 415 6.67 -21.86 5.59
N ASN A 416 7.60 -21.09 5.02
CA ASN A 416 8.11 -19.87 5.64
C ASN A 416 7.02 -18.78 5.77
N PHE A 417 6.06 -18.74 4.86
CA PHE A 417 4.88 -17.88 4.98
C PHE A 417 3.99 -18.29 6.15
N LEU A 418 3.69 -19.58 6.33
CA LEU A 418 2.91 -20.05 7.48
C LEU A 418 3.63 -19.80 8.81
N GLU A 419 4.96 -19.94 8.86
CA GLU A 419 5.74 -19.49 10.02
C GLU A 419 5.61 -17.99 10.27
N THR A 420 5.49 -17.18 9.21
CA THR A 420 5.53 -15.71 9.26
C THR A 420 4.15 -15.11 9.58
N CYS A 421 3.08 -15.68 9.03
CA CYS A 421 1.68 -15.31 9.26
C CYS A 421 0.92 -16.52 9.84
N PRO A 422 1.07 -16.82 11.15
CA PRO A 422 0.63 -18.08 11.74
C PRO A 422 -0.90 -18.21 11.90
N HIS A 423 -1.64 -17.10 11.92
CA HIS A 423 -3.09 -17.13 12.10
C HIS A 423 -3.81 -17.47 10.77
N PRO A 424 -4.74 -18.44 10.75
CA PRO A 424 -5.34 -18.95 9.50
C PRO A 424 -6.05 -17.88 8.66
N VAL A 425 -6.59 -16.85 9.32
CA VAL A 425 -7.17 -15.65 8.69
C VAL A 425 -6.25 -15.03 7.63
N SER A 426 -4.94 -14.96 7.89
CA SER A 426 -3.98 -14.36 6.95
C SER A 426 -3.72 -15.19 5.69
N PHE A 427 -4.09 -16.48 5.68
CA PHE A 427 -4.04 -17.31 4.49
C PHE A 427 -5.38 -17.31 3.74
N ALA A 428 -6.50 -17.49 4.46
CA ALA A 428 -7.82 -17.57 3.81
C ALA A 428 -8.23 -16.27 3.11
N ALA A 429 -7.91 -15.10 3.68
CA ALA A 429 -8.23 -13.80 3.07
C ALA A 429 -7.56 -13.60 1.69
N LEU A 430 -6.43 -14.28 1.41
CA LEU A 430 -5.77 -14.25 0.10
C LEU A 430 -6.65 -14.82 -1.02
N ARG A 431 -7.56 -15.76 -0.71
CA ARG A 431 -8.48 -16.36 -1.69
C ARG A 431 -9.45 -15.33 -2.26
N HIS A 432 -9.91 -14.39 -1.43
CA HIS A 432 -10.79 -13.29 -1.86
C HIS A 432 -10.01 -12.16 -2.54
N LEU A 433 -8.88 -11.76 -1.96
CA LEU A 433 -8.03 -10.69 -2.52
C LEU A 433 -7.50 -11.01 -3.93
N SER A 434 -7.35 -12.29 -4.26
CA SER A 434 -6.96 -12.76 -5.61
C SER A 434 -8.14 -12.96 -6.58
N THR A 435 -9.40 -13.04 -6.10
CA THR A 435 -10.60 -13.34 -6.91
C THR A 435 -11.53 -12.14 -7.16
N CYS A 436 -11.05 -10.93 -6.85
CA CYS A 436 -11.67 -9.64 -7.18
C CYS A 436 -12.12 -9.53 -8.66
N ILE A 437 -13.17 -8.76 -8.90
CA ILE A 437 -13.83 -8.60 -10.21
C ILE A 437 -14.47 -7.22 -10.33
N LEU A 438 -14.38 -6.61 -11.51
CA LEU A 438 -15.00 -5.32 -11.83
C LEU A 438 -15.91 -5.47 -13.06
N PRO A 439 -17.25 -5.41 -12.90
CA PRO A 439 -18.16 -5.33 -14.04
C PRO A 439 -18.05 -3.96 -14.75
N VAL A 440 -18.25 -3.98 -16.06
CA VAL A 440 -18.29 -2.81 -16.96
C VAL A 440 -19.33 -3.04 -18.07
N ASP A 441 -19.76 -1.98 -18.72
CA ASP A 441 -20.65 -2.01 -19.89
C ASP A 441 -20.00 -1.34 -21.11
N LYS A 442 -20.80 -1.04 -22.15
CA LYS A 442 -20.38 -0.32 -23.37
C LYS A 442 -19.69 1.02 -23.07
N GLY A 443 -20.05 1.67 -21.95
CA GLY A 443 -19.50 2.94 -21.48
C GLY A 443 -17.99 2.89 -21.21
N TRP A 444 -17.37 1.71 -21.07
CA TRP A 444 -15.91 1.58 -20.99
C TRP A 444 -15.20 2.04 -22.27
N ASP A 445 -15.68 1.60 -23.44
CA ASP A 445 -15.09 1.92 -24.74
C ASP A 445 -15.35 3.38 -25.10
N GLU A 446 -16.56 3.86 -24.80
CA GLU A 446 -16.93 5.27 -24.91
C GLU A 446 -16.06 6.16 -24.02
N TYR A 447 -15.81 5.77 -22.76
CA TYR A 447 -14.93 6.49 -21.84
C TYR A 447 -13.50 6.62 -22.39
N ILE A 448 -12.89 5.52 -22.86
CA ILE A 448 -11.53 5.56 -23.44
C ILE A 448 -11.50 6.47 -24.68
N THR A 449 -12.56 6.44 -25.49
CA THR A 449 -12.70 7.24 -26.72
C THR A 449 -12.90 8.73 -26.39
N ASN A 450 -13.82 9.05 -25.49
CA ASN A 450 -14.16 10.41 -25.07
C ASN A 450 -13.03 11.10 -24.28
N ALA A 451 -12.30 10.34 -23.46
CA ALA A 451 -11.12 10.84 -22.75
C ALA A 451 -9.96 11.14 -23.70
N GLU A 452 -9.67 10.28 -24.68
CA GLU A 452 -8.64 10.57 -25.69
C GLU A 452 -9.06 11.69 -26.64
N ALA A 453 -10.28 11.67 -27.17
CA ALA A 453 -10.79 12.72 -28.05
C ALA A 453 -10.77 14.09 -27.35
N THR A 454 -11.07 14.14 -26.06
CA THR A 454 -10.97 15.36 -25.25
C THR A 454 -9.52 15.77 -24.99
N TYR A 455 -8.62 14.85 -24.65
CA TYR A 455 -7.20 15.14 -24.54
C TYR A 455 -6.61 15.69 -25.85
N GLN A 456 -6.89 15.04 -26.99
CA GLN A 456 -6.41 15.45 -28.30
C GLN A 456 -6.99 16.81 -28.72
N ARG A 457 -8.28 17.06 -28.50
CA ARG A 457 -8.94 18.36 -28.74
C ARG A 457 -8.26 19.49 -27.96
N MET A 458 -8.02 19.28 -26.67
CA MET A 458 -7.36 20.27 -25.81
C MET A 458 -5.87 20.45 -26.17
N SER A 459 -5.16 19.37 -26.48
CA SER A 459 -3.75 19.43 -26.88
C SER A 459 -3.58 20.18 -28.20
N LYS A 460 -4.38 19.85 -29.22
CA LYS A 460 -4.34 20.47 -30.56
C LYS A 460 -4.68 21.96 -30.50
N GLY A 461 -5.68 22.36 -29.72
CA GLY A 461 -6.02 23.78 -29.56
C GLY A 461 -4.90 24.63 -28.93
N VAL A 462 -4.13 24.06 -28.01
CA VAL A 462 -2.93 24.71 -27.44
C VAL A 462 -1.75 24.67 -28.41
N GLU A 463 -1.58 23.58 -29.15
CA GLU A 463 -0.53 23.44 -30.18
C GLU A 463 -0.72 24.45 -31.32
N GLU A 464 -1.93 24.59 -31.87
CA GLU A 464 -2.29 25.58 -32.89
C GLU A 464 -2.00 27.02 -32.43
N ARG A 465 -2.31 27.33 -31.16
CA ARG A 465 -2.01 28.65 -30.56
C ARG A 465 -0.52 28.87 -30.38
N LEU A 466 0.25 27.85 -29.99
CA LEU A 466 1.71 27.91 -29.89
C LEU A 466 2.39 28.02 -31.27
N VAL A 467 1.87 27.34 -32.29
CA VAL A 467 2.27 27.50 -33.70
C VAL A 467 2.03 28.94 -34.15
N GLY A 468 0.83 29.47 -33.95
CA GLY A 468 0.50 30.85 -34.32
C GLY A 468 1.33 31.91 -33.57
N LEU A 469 1.79 31.63 -32.35
CA LEU A 469 2.76 32.47 -31.63
C LEU A 469 4.19 32.34 -32.20
N ALA A 470 4.62 31.13 -32.55
CA ALA A 470 5.92 30.90 -33.20
C ALA A 470 5.99 31.51 -34.61
N GLU A 471 4.91 31.46 -35.37
CA GLU A 471 4.79 32.08 -36.70
C GLU A 471 4.81 33.61 -36.62
N LYS A 472 4.11 34.21 -35.64
CA LYS A 472 4.21 35.65 -35.34
C LYS A 472 5.62 36.05 -34.91
N ALA A 473 6.28 35.26 -34.07
CA ALA A 473 7.65 35.53 -33.63
C ALA A 473 8.63 35.47 -34.81
N VAL A 474 8.60 34.40 -35.64
CA VAL A 474 9.52 34.27 -36.78
C VAL A 474 9.25 35.30 -37.90
N GLY A 475 8.05 35.90 -37.94
CA GLY A 475 7.78 37.08 -38.77
C GLY A 475 8.71 38.26 -38.48
N LEU A 476 9.13 38.44 -37.22
CA LEU A 476 10.03 39.52 -36.79
C LEU A 476 11.52 39.25 -37.11
N LYS A 477 11.88 38.15 -37.80
CA LYS A 477 13.28 37.74 -38.06
C LYS A 477 14.15 38.80 -38.74
N GLU A 478 13.54 39.75 -39.45
CA GLU A 478 14.20 40.83 -40.19
C GLU A 478 14.26 42.15 -39.37
N GLU A 479 13.56 42.20 -38.24
CA GLU A 479 13.44 43.37 -37.35
C GLU A 479 14.33 43.23 -36.09
N ALA A 480 15.65 43.20 -36.29
CA ALA A 480 16.63 43.03 -35.21
C ALA A 480 16.42 44.00 -34.03
N GLY A 481 16.16 45.28 -34.33
CA GLY A 481 15.89 46.32 -33.34
C GLY A 481 14.61 46.14 -32.51
N VAL A 482 13.79 45.12 -32.80
CA VAL A 482 12.63 44.69 -32.00
C VAL A 482 12.98 43.44 -31.18
N TYR A 483 13.43 42.35 -31.79
CA TYR A 483 13.66 41.10 -31.05
C TYR A 483 14.85 41.17 -30.08
N GLU A 484 15.84 42.06 -30.28
CA GLU A 484 16.97 42.25 -29.37
C GLU A 484 16.60 43.02 -28.09
N LYS A 485 15.56 43.88 -28.16
CA LYS A 485 15.04 44.65 -27.04
C LYS A 485 14.04 43.87 -26.21
N ASP A 486 13.27 42.99 -26.85
CA ASP A 486 12.26 42.16 -26.19
C ASP A 486 12.92 41.17 -25.18
N PRO A 487 12.54 41.19 -23.89
CA PRO A 487 13.15 40.35 -22.87
C PRO A 487 13.03 38.84 -23.09
N TRP A 488 12.04 38.37 -23.86
CA TRP A 488 11.79 36.96 -24.13
C TRP A 488 12.34 36.53 -25.49
N LEU A 489 12.13 37.32 -26.54
CA LEU A 489 12.57 36.96 -27.89
C LEU A 489 14.10 36.94 -27.99
N ARG A 490 14.84 37.85 -27.34
CA ARG A 490 16.32 37.87 -27.40
C ARG A 490 16.98 36.63 -26.77
N GLN A 491 16.24 35.81 -26.02
CA GLN A 491 16.73 34.55 -25.46
C GLN A 491 16.69 33.37 -26.46
N MET A 492 16.19 33.58 -27.69
CA MET A 492 16.12 32.57 -28.74
C MET A 492 17.35 32.66 -29.68
N ASP A 493 17.83 31.53 -30.21
CA ASP A 493 18.91 31.53 -31.22
C ASP A 493 18.37 32.00 -32.59
N TRP A 494 18.39 33.31 -32.79
CA TRP A 494 18.08 34.00 -34.06
C TRP A 494 19.15 33.79 -35.15
N GLY A 495 20.27 33.14 -34.82
CA GLY A 495 21.39 32.92 -35.72
C GLY A 495 21.10 31.88 -36.80
N GLY A 496 22.03 31.78 -37.75
CA GLY A 496 22.00 30.78 -38.82
C GLY A 496 20.85 30.95 -39.83
N GLN A 497 20.35 32.17 -40.02
CA GLN A 497 19.34 32.48 -41.04
C GLN A 497 19.86 32.28 -42.47
N GLU A 498 21.18 32.44 -42.67
CA GLU A 498 21.89 32.25 -43.94
C GLU A 498 21.47 30.99 -44.71
N VAL A 499 21.16 31.16 -46.00
CA VAL A 499 20.96 30.06 -46.94
C VAL A 499 22.33 29.59 -47.44
N ARG A 500 22.71 28.35 -47.14
CA ARG A 500 23.99 27.81 -47.63
C ARG A 500 23.92 27.64 -49.15
N MET A 501 24.87 28.26 -49.83
CA MET A 501 25.01 28.15 -51.29
C MET A 501 26.02 27.06 -51.66
N THR A 502 25.77 26.41 -52.79
CA THR A 502 26.75 25.56 -53.48
C THR A 502 27.82 26.42 -54.15
N LYS A 503 28.96 25.82 -54.53
CA LYS A 503 30.02 26.49 -55.32
C LYS A 503 29.54 27.07 -56.66
N ALA A 504 28.35 26.68 -57.14
CA ALA A 504 27.73 27.16 -58.37
C ALA A 504 26.63 28.22 -58.13
N GLY A 505 26.60 28.86 -56.96
CA GLY A 505 25.65 29.95 -56.64
C GLY A 505 24.19 29.52 -56.44
N ARG A 506 23.89 28.21 -56.46
CA ARG A 506 22.55 27.66 -56.20
C ARG A 506 22.41 27.26 -54.73
N PRO A 507 21.25 27.41 -54.08
CA PRO A 507 21.02 26.89 -52.73
C PRO A 507 21.37 25.40 -52.62
N ALA A 508 22.03 25.00 -51.53
CA ALA A 508 22.30 23.59 -51.27
C ALA A 508 20.99 22.84 -51.00
N ALA A 509 20.81 21.67 -51.62
CA ALA A 509 19.56 20.91 -51.54
C ALA A 509 19.29 20.34 -50.14
N ARG A 510 18.00 20.14 -49.81
CA ARG A 510 17.51 19.56 -48.53
C ARG A 510 17.90 20.38 -47.29
N GLN A 511 17.91 21.71 -47.41
CA GLN A 511 18.15 22.62 -46.28
C GLN A 511 16.87 22.86 -45.48
N LYS A 512 16.67 22.02 -44.46
CA LYS A 512 15.65 22.14 -43.40
C LYS A 512 15.30 23.60 -43.07
N LYS A 513 14.18 24.09 -43.61
CA LYS A 513 13.65 25.45 -43.48
C LYS A 513 14.73 26.55 -43.72
N ALA A 514 15.32 26.57 -44.92
CA ALA A 514 16.25 27.63 -45.35
C ALA A 514 15.68 29.05 -45.10
N GLY A 515 16.53 30.04 -44.80
CA GLY A 515 16.11 31.42 -44.54
C GLY A 515 15.50 31.70 -43.15
N MET A 516 15.41 30.69 -42.27
CA MET A 516 14.81 30.81 -40.92
C MET A 516 15.86 30.75 -39.79
N PRO A 517 15.60 31.33 -38.60
CA PRO A 517 16.49 31.23 -37.45
C PRO A 517 16.60 29.80 -36.89
N ARG A 518 17.70 29.51 -36.19
CA ARG A 518 17.97 28.19 -35.60
C ARG A 518 16.89 27.71 -34.64
N TRP A 519 16.41 28.56 -33.73
CA TRP A 519 15.38 28.17 -32.76
C TRP A 519 14.12 27.62 -33.46
N TYR A 520 13.74 28.21 -34.60
CA TYR A 520 12.60 27.77 -35.41
C TYR A 520 12.93 26.50 -36.20
N LYS A 521 14.14 26.41 -36.78
CA LYS A 521 14.65 25.20 -37.45
C LYS A 521 14.70 23.98 -36.52
N GLU A 522 14.91 24.16 -35.22
CA GLU A 522 14.93 23.07 -34.23
C GLU A 522 13.55 22.47 -33.94
N LEU A 523 12.46 23.23 -34.12
CA LEU A 523 11.09 22.75 -33.89
C LEU A 523 10.61 21.70 -34.89
N PHE A 524 11.27 21.57 -36.05
CA PHE A 524 10.91 20.57 -37.06
C PHE A 524 11.80 19.33 -36.95
N ALA A 525 11.32 18.15 -37.33
CA ALA A 525 12.15 16.95 -37.45
C ALA A 525 12.83 16.83 -38.82
N LYS A 526 12.09 17.14 -39.89
CA LYS A 526 12.51 17.16 -41.30
C LYS A 526 12.07 18.50 -41.94
N GLU A 527 12.27 18.66 -43.24
CA GLU A 527 11.78 19.86 -43.95
C GLU A 527 10.24 19.88 -44.05
N ASP A 528 9.63 18.71 -44.26
CA ASP A 528 8.18 18.52 -44.47
C ASP A 528 7.42 18.00 -43.24
N SER A 529 8.08 17.88 -42.08
CA SER A 529 7.39 17.47 -40.84
C SER A 529 6.53 18.60 -40.28
N LEU A 530 5.51 18.26 -39.48
CA LEU A 530 4.83 19.21 -38.60
C LEU A 530 5.80 19.85 -37.58
N MET A 531 5.40 20.98 -37.01
CA MET A 531 6.15 21.70 -35.98
C MET A 531 5.96 21.02 -34.62
N ALA A 532 7.01 20.42 -34.05
CA ALA A 532 6.98 19.72 -32.76
C ALA A 532 7.04 20.68 -31.56
N ILE A 533 6.09 21.62 -31.50
CA ILE A 533 5.96 22.60 -30.41
C ILE A 533 4.96 22.12 -29.35
N THR A 534 5.34 22.22 -28.07
CA THR A 534 4.50 21.82 -26.94
C THR A 534 4.75 22.73 -25.75
N VAL A 535 3.87 22.69 -24.74
CA VAL A 535 4.07 23.32 -23.42
C VAL A 535 5.32 22.83 -22.65
N ARG A 536 6.01 21.79 -23.15
CA ARG A 536 7.27 21.27 -22.59
C ARG A 536 8.51 21.69 -23.38
N THR A 537 8.34 22.26 -24.57
CA THR A 537 9.43 22.73 -25.43
C THR A 537 10.02 24.02 -24.87
N ARG A 538 11.36 24.16 -24.83
CA ARG A 538 12.06 25.28 -24.15
C ARG A 538 11.63 26.68 -24.60
N VAL A 539 11.18 26.84 -25.85
CA VAL A 539 10.70 28.13 -26.38
C VAL A 539 9.28 28.51 -25.93
N ALA A 540 8.45 27.56 -25.46
CA ALA A 540 7.04 27.85 -25.14
C ALA A 540 6.86 28.86 -23.98
N PRO A 541 7.64 28.81 -22.88
CA PRO A 541 7.64 29.88 -21.87
C PRO A 541 8.00 31.28 -22.40
N LEU A 542 8.80 31.38 -23.46
CA LEU A 542 9.21 32.64 -24.07
C LEU A 542 8.12 33.15 -25.03
N LEU A 543 7.57 32.27 -25.87
CA LEU A 543 6.45 32.58 -26.77
C LEU A 543 5.17 32.97 -26.02
N LEU A 544 4.97 32.42 -24.81
CA LEU A 544 3.90 32.80 -23.88
C LEU A 544 4.25 34.00 -22.98
N ARG A 545 5.38 34.69 -23.20
CA ARG A 545 5.86 35.86 -22.42
C ARG A 545 5.76 35.67 -20.90
N LEU A 546 6.15 34.49 -20.39
CA LEU A 546 5.95 34.17 -18.98
C LEU A 546 6.81 35.04 -18.05
N ALA A 547 6.20 35.52 -16.97
CA ALA A 547 6.81 36.41 -15.98
C ALA A 547 6.51 35.95 -14.54
N TRP A 548 7.43 36.25 -13.61
CA TRP A 548 7.28 35.98 -12.17
C TRP A 548 7.18 37.30 -11.39
N ASP A 549 6.03 37.56 -10.73
CA ASP A 549 5.70 38.85 -10.09
C ASP A 549 5.94 40.06 -11.02
N GLY A 550 5.60 39.90 -12.30
CA GLY A 550 5.82 40.88 -13.37
C GLY A 550 7.21 40.85 -14.03
N TRP A 551 8.18 40.09 -13.49
CA TRP A 551 9.55 40.05 -14.02
C TRP A 551 9.75 38.96 -15.07
N PRO A 552 10.32 39.24 -16.26
CA PRO A 552 10.53 38.24 -17.31
C PRO A 552 11.28 36.99 -16.82
N LEU A 553 10.78 35.81 -17.18
CA LEU A 553 11.51 34.56 -16.96
C LEU A 553 12.76 34.50 -17.87
N VAL A 554 13.88 34.06 -17.29
CA VAL A 554 15.16 33.88 -17.97
C VAL A 554 15.65 32.44 -17.78
N TRP A 555 16.06 31.80 -18.87
CA TRP A 555 16.64 30.46 -18.82
C TRP A 555 18.15 30.50 -18.52
N SER A 556 18.61 29.59 -17.66
CA SER A 556 20.02 29.37 -17.30
C SER A 556 20.38 27.89 -17.41
N GLY A 557 21.50 27.59 -18.05
CA GLY A 557 22.02 26.21 -18.18
C GLY A 557 22.40 25.59 -16.82
N LYS A 558 22.81 26.44 -15.87
CA LYS A 558 23.15 26.09 -14.48
C LYS A 558 21.88 25.87 -13.64
N PHE A 559 21.02 26.89 -13.50
CA PHE A 559 19.91 26.92 -12.54
C PHE A 559 18.50 26.65 -13.11
N GLY A 560 18.35 26.45 -14.41
CA GLY A 560 17.05 26.32 -15.08
C GLY A 560 16.36 27.67 -15.23
N TRP A 561 15.04 27.69 -15.16
CA TRP A 561 14.27 28.94 -15.20
C TRP A 561 14.45 29.75 -13.90
N THR A 562 14.79 31.02 -14.08
CA THR A 562 14.95 32.05 -13.06
C THR A 562 14.19 33.31 -13.47
N PHE A 563 14.15 34.34 -12.63
CA PHE A 563 13.69 35.68 -13.01
C PHE A 563 14.71 36.73 -12.57
N ARG A 564 14.77 37.86 -13.28
CA ARG A 564 15.72 38.96 -13.02
C ARG A 564 15.00 40.19 -12.45
N VAL A 565 15.61 40.82 -11.43
CA VAL A 565 15.02 41.96 -10.70
C VAL A 565 16.10 43.04 -10.50
N PRO A 566 15.81 44.34 -10.73
CA PRO A 566 16.72 45.44 -10.41
C PRO A 566 17.16 45.44 -8.94
N GLY A 567 18.38 45.90 -8.68
CA GLY A 567 19.01 45.87 -7.36
C GLY A 567 18.16 46.46 -6.23
N SER A 568 17.51 47.60 -6.47
CA SER A 568 16.59 48.27 -5.53
C SER A 568 15.41 47.40 -5.07
N LYS A 569 14.90 46.53 -5.94
CA LYS A 569 13.69 45.72 -5.71
C LYS A 569 14.01 44.29 -5.27
N ALA A 570 15.25 43.84 -5.43
CA ALA A 570 15.70 42.49 -5.09
C ALA A 570 15.56 42.13 -3.60
N THR A 571 15.59 43.12 -2.70
CA THR A 571 15.45 42.94 -1.24
C THR A 571 14.15 42.19 -0.84
N LYS A 572 13.07 42.31 -1.63
CA LYS A 572 11.82 41.55 -1.46
C LYS A 572 12.04 40.04 -1.51
N TYR A 573 12.99 39.58 -2.33
CA TYR A 573 13.22 38.17 -2.63
C TYR A 573 14.38 37.57 -1.84
N ALA A 574 15.41 38.36 -1.49
CA ALA A 574 16.60 37.89 -0.78
C ALA A 574 16.30 37.19 0.57
N ALA A 575 15.17 37.50 1.22
CA ALA A 575 14.74 36.87 2.46
C ALA A 575 13.95 35.54 2.27
N SER A 576 13.41 35.28 1.08
CA SER A 576 12.45 34.19 0.82
C SER A 576 12.82 33.23 -0.31
N MET A 577 13.72 33.65 -1.22
CA MET A 577 14.12 32.89 -2.41
C MET A 577 15.63 32.77 -2.53
N THR A 578 16.09 31.75 -3.25
CA THR A 578 17.52 31.51 -3.49
C THR A 578 18.00 32.40 -4.63
N GLU A 579 18.87 33.37 -4.31
CA GLU A 579 19.62 34.16 -5.28
C GLU A 579 20.54 33.24 -6.11
N ALA A 580 20.66 33.52 -7.41
CA ALA A 580 21.34 32.68 -8.39
C ALA A 580 22.58 33.40 -8.95
N ASP A 581 23.76 32.85 -8.68
CA ASP A 581 25.03 33.39 -9.17
C ASP A 581 25.30 32.98 -10.63
N MET A 582 24.89 33.88 -11.53
CA MET A 582 24.99 33.75 -12.99
C MET A 582 26.38 34.06 -13.57
N SER A 583 27.38 34.37 -12.75
CA SER A 583 28.72 34.77 -13.22
C SER A 583 29.38 33.79 -14.19
N ASP A 584 29.18 32.47 -13.99
CA ASP A 584 29.70 31.41 -14.87
C ASP A 584 28.74 30.96 -15.99
N ASP A 585 27.52 31.51 -16.12
CA ASP A 585 26.51 30.91 -17.02
C ASP A 585 26.64 31.40 -18.48
N PRO A 586 27.02 30.52 -19.44
CA PRO A 586 27.31 30.92 -20.80
C PRO A 586 26.07 31.28 -21.61
N GLU A 587 24.86 30.87 -21.19
CA GLU A 587 23.61 31.30 -21.83
C GLU A 587 23.23 32.72 -21.37
N ILE A 588 23.55 33.09 -20.12
CA ILE A 588 23.35 34.46 -19.60
C ILE A 588 24.40 35.43 -20.15
N SER A 589 25.66 35.02 -20.29
CA SER A 589 26.74 35.85 -20.83
C SER A 589 26.46 36.37 -22.26
N GLN A 590 25.67 35.64 -23.05
CA GLN A 590 25.26 36.03 -24.41
C GLN A 590 24.17 37.12 -24.42
N LEU A 591 23.50 37.40 -23.30
CA LEU A 591 22.39 38.35 -23.23
C LEU A 591 22.83 39.82 -23.03
N GLY A 592 24.13 40.11 -22.91
CA GLY A 592 24.74 41.45 -22.97
C GLY A 592 24.46 42.42 -21.81
N ASN A 593 23.24 42.46 -21.27
CA ASN A 593 22.83 43.47 -20.27
C ASN A 593 22.85 42.88 -18.85
N ALA A 594 23.89 43.19 -18.09
CA ALA A 594 23.91 43.01 -16.62
C ALA A 594 23.10 44.11 -15.88
N TYR A 595 22.76 45.20 -16.57
CA TYR A 595 22.12 46.40 -16.03
C TYR A 595 20.74 46.63 -16.64
N ASP A 596 19.84 47.30 -15.90
CA ASP A 596 18.56 47.80 -16.40
C ASP A 596 18.67 49.19 -17.06
N ASP A 597 17.54 49.72 -17.55
CA ASP A 597 17.50 51.01 -18.26
C ASP A 597 17.78 52.22 -17.35
N ALA A 598 17.85 52.02 -16.02
CA ALA A 598 18.26 53.01 -15.03
C ALA A 598 19.72 52.81 -14.56
N GLY A 599 20.41 51.77 -15.03
CA GLY A 599 21.78 51.43 -14.66
C GLY A 599 21.91 50.58 -13.39
N GLU A 600 20.83 50.00 -12.86
CA GLU A 600 20.92 49.07 -11.72
C GLU A 600 21.35 47.67 -12.18
N VAL A 601 22.23 47.02 -11.41
CA VAL A 601 22.59 45.61 -11.64
C VAL A 601 21.38 44.70 -11.40
N TYR A 602 21.06 43.86 -12.38
CA TYR A 602 20.06 42.79 -12.23
C TYR A 602 20.57 41.69 -11.30
N ARG A 603 19.77 41.35 -10.28
CA ARG A 603 19.91 40.13 -9.47
C ARG A 603 18.95 39.05 -9.97
N TYR A 604 19.39 37.80 -9.93
CA TYR A 604 18.64 36.65 -10.44
C TYR A 604 18.16 35.76 -9.28
N PHE A 605 16.93 35.27 -9.36
CA PHE A 605 16.35 34.39 -8.33
C PHE A 605 15.82 33.10 -8.94
N LYS A 606 16.07 31.97 -8.26
CA LYS A 606 15.54 30.66 -8.65
C LYS A 606 14.05 30.58 -8.41
N LEU A 607 13.30 30.05 -9.38
CA LEU A 607 11.91 29.65 -9.14
C LEU A 607 11.86 28.55 -8.05
N PRO A 608 10.94 28.62 -7.07
CA PRO A 608 10.75 27.57 -6.08
C PRO A 608 10.55 26.19 -6.73
N HIS A 609 11.05 25.11 -6.12
CA HIS A 609 10.87 23.75 -6.62
C HIS A 609 10.27 22.84 -5.53
N PRO A 610 9.32 21.93 -5.86
CA PRO A 610 8.71 21.03 -4.86
C PRO A 610 9.71 20.20 -4.05
N ASP A 611 10.82 19.80 -4.70
CA ASP A 611 11.87 18.96 -4.13
C ASP A 611 12.94 19.77 -3.34
N GLY A 612 12.66 21.05 -3.06
CA GLY A 612 13.51 21.94 -2.27
C GLY A 612 14.46 22.86 -3.06
N PRO A 613 15.15 23.80 -2.38
CA PRO A 613 15.87 24.91 -3.01
C PRO A 613 17.10 24.51 -3.84
N ALA A 614 17.63 23.30 -3.64
CA ALA A 614 18.74 22.78 -4.44
C ALA A 614 18.31 22.41 -5.87
N ALA A 615 17.09 21.89 -6.04
CA ALA A 615 16.56 21.49 -7.34
C ALA A 615 16.34 22.69 -8.28
N ARG A 616 16.13 22.43 -9.58
CA ARG A 616 16.00 23.48 -10.61
C ARG A 616 14.68 23.39 -11.36
N CYS A 617 14.06 24.54 -11.64
CA CYS A 617 12.88 24.60 -12.49
C CYS A 617 13.28 24.28 -13.94
N ALA A 618 12.98 23.09 -14.42
CA ALA A 618 13.20 22.71 -15.83
C ALA A 618 12.05 23.17 -16.76
N SER A 619 10.84 23.35 -16.22
CA SER A 619 9.68 23.87 -16.95
C SER A 619 8.73 24.58 -15.97
N PRO A 620 8.45 25.89 -16.14
CA PRO A 620 7.50 26.63 -15.31
C PRO A 620 6.05 26.23 -15.63
N MET A 621 5.83 25.47 -16.71
CA MET A 621 4.52 24.95 -17.09
C MET A 621 4.20 23.59 -16.46
N ALA A 622 5.10 23.05 -15.62
CA ALA A 622 4.86 21.81 -14.89
C ALA A 622 3.81 21.99 -13.78
N LYS A 623 3.04 20.93 -13.50
CA LYS A 623 1.93 20.90 -12.51
C LYS A 623 2.25 21.54 -11.15
N GLY A 624 3.50 21.49 -10.68
CA GLY A 624 3.92 22.10 -9.42
C GLY A 624 3.78 23.64 -9.37
N TYR A 625 3.71 24.29 -10.53
CA TYR A 625 3.67 25.75 -10.65
C TYR A 625 2.27 26.35 -10.78
N LEU A 626 1.23 25.52 -11.00
CA LEU A 626 -0.15 25.98 -11.20
C LEU A 626 -0.63 26.90 -10.06
N GLN A 627 -0.29 26.58 -8.82
CA GLN A 627 -0.63 27.39 -7.64
C GLN A 627 -0.10 28.84 -7.68
N TYR A 628 1.05 29.06 -8.32
CA TYR A 628 1.62 30.40 -8.49
C TYR A 628 0.95 31.16 -9.64
N PHE A 629 0.41 30.44 -10.63
CA PHE A 629 -0.37 31.02 -11.71
C PHE A 629 -1.78 31.41 -11.24
N GLU A 630 -2.43 30.55 -10.45
CA GLU A 630 -3.69 30.85 -9.76
C GLU A 630 -3.57 32.05 -8.80
N SER A 631 -2.39 32.25 -8.18
CA SER A 631 -2.11 33.40 -7.31
C SER A 631 -1.59 34.64 -8.04
N GLY A 632 -1.51 34.65 -9.38
CA GLY A 632 -0.98 35.76 -10.18
C GLY A 632 0.53 36.03 -10.01
N VAL A 633 1.25 35.15 -9.32
CA VAL A 633 2.72 35.26 -9.09
C VAL A 633 3.51 34.72 -10.29
N LEU A 634 2.91 33.84 -11.10
CA LEU A 634 3.39 33.46 -12.43
C LEU A 634 2.32 33.90 -13.44
N GLY A 635 2.66 34.74 -14.42
CA GLY A 635 1.69 35.34 -15.36
C GLY A 635 2.25 35.48 -16.78
N SER A 636 1.53 36.20 -17.65
CA SER A 636 1.97 36.50 -19.03
C SER A 636 1.78 37.97 -19.39
N GLU A 637 2.82 38.61 -19.93
CA GLU A 637 2.78 40.03 -20.30
C GLU A 637 1.82 40.32 -21.48
N GLY A 638 1.50 39.32 -22.31
CA GLY A 638 0.60 39.45 -23.46
C GLY A 638 -0.89 39.26 -23.15
N GLY A 639 -1.25 39.13 -21.87
CA GLY A 639 -2.57 38.74 -21.41
C GLY A 639 -2.65 37.24 -21.09
N ASP A 640 -2.96 36.93 -19.84
CA ASP A 640 -2.89 35.58 -19.27
C ASP A 640 -3.59 34.45 -20.05
N ALA A 641 -4.61 34.75 -20.87
CA ALA A 641 -5.55 33.77 -21.39
C ALA A 641 -4.88 32.55 -22.05
N TYR A 642 -3.88 32.77 -22.91
CA TYR A 642 -3.17 31.70 -23.60
C TYR A 642 -2.25 30.90 -22.67
N ALA A 643 -1.57 31.57 -21.72
CA ALA A 643 -0.74 30.90 -20.73
C ALA A 643 -1.57 30.07 -19.75
N ARG A 644 -2.73 30.61 -19.34
CA ARG A 644 -3.74 29.99 -18.48
C ARG A 644 -4.29 28.72 -19.12
N GLU A 645 -4.83 28.82 -20.33
CA GLU A 645 -5.37 27.70 -21.10
C GLU A 645 -4.33 26.57 -21.30
N ALA A 646 -3.08 26.93 -21.63
CA ALA A 646 -2.00 25.97 -21.80
C ALA A 646 -1.59 25.27 -20.49
N LEU A 647 -1.63 25.97 -19.35
CA LEU A 647 -1.40 25.43 -18.00
C LEU A 647 -2.56 24.57 -17.52
N GLU A 648 -3.79 25.02 -17.70
CA GLU A 648 -5.03 24.30 -17.36
C GLU A 648 -5.15 23.01 -18.18
N MET A 649 -4.84 23.05 -19.48
CA MET A 649 -4.73 21.85 -20.32
C MET A 649 -3.69 20.87 -19.77
N ASN A 650 -2.46 21.33 -19.50
CA ASN A 650 -1.41 20.45 -18.98
C ASN A 650 -1.77 19.88 -17.60
N ALA A 651 -2.42 20.66 -16.74
CA ALA A 651 -2.85 20.24 -15.41
C ALA A 651 -4.02 19.23 -15.45
N GLY A 652 -5.00 19.46 -16.32
CA GLY A 652 -6.17 18.60 -16.49
C GLY A 652 -5.85 17.30 -17.23
N CYS A 653 -5.02 17.37 -18.27
CA CYS A 653 -4.58 16.21 -19.04
C CYS A 653 -3.46 15.42 -18.34
N SER A 654 -2.78 15.99 -17.33
CA SER A 654 -1.71 15.32 -16.56
C SER A 654 -2.14 13.97 -15.96
N TYR A 655 -3.42 13.77 -15.64
CA TYR A 655 -3.92 12.46 -15.23
C TYR A 655 -3.91 11.49 -16.41
N TRP A 656 -4.70 11.77 -17.45
CA TRP A 656 -4.83 10.94 -18.67
C TRP A 656 -3.49 10.60 -19.31
N ILE A 657 -2.61 11.58 -19.53
CA ILE A 657 -1.26 11.37 -20.09
C ILE A 657 -0.45 10.34 -19.27
N SER A 658 -0.68 10.27 -17.96
CA SER A 658 -0.01 9.32 -17.07
C SER A 658 -0.76 8.01 -16.83
N ALA A 659 -1.98 7.86 -17.35
CA ALA A 659 -2.92 6.79 -17.01
C ALA A 659 -3.47 6.01 -18.21
N ARG A 660 -3.68 6.67 -19.35
CA ARG A 660 -4.30 6.10 -20.55
C ARG A 660 -3.67 4.78 -21.00
N ASP A 661 -2.35 4.64 -20.87
CA ASP A 661 -1.63 3.45 -21.30
C ASP A 661 -2.05 2.26 -20.42
N ARG A 662 -1.97 2.38 -19.08
CA ARG A 662 -2.39 1.29 -18.16
C ARG A 662 -3.90 1.03 -18.15
N ILE A 663 -4.72 2.02 -18.54
CA ILE A 663 -6.16 1.89 -18.73
C ILE A 663 -6.47 1.09 -20.01
N ARG A 664 -5.82 1.42 -21.14
CA ARG A 664 -6.00 0.69 -22.42
C ARG A 664 -5.51 -0.75 -22.39
N HIS A 665 -4.51 -1.06 -21.57
CA HIS A 665 -4.03 -2.43 -21.38
C HIS A 665 -4.81 -3.20 -20.29
N GLN A 666 -5.97 -2.71 -19.84
CA GLN A 666 -6.90 -3.54 -19.07
C GLN A 666 -7.60 -4.51 -20.02
N MET A 667 -7.51 -5.81 -19.74
CA MET A 667 -8.24 -6.84 -20.48
C MET A 667 -9.69 -6.84 -20.02
N VAL A 668 -10.58 -6.38 -20.91
CA VAL A 668 -12.04 -6.53 -20.80
C VAL A 668 -12.42 -7.79 -21.55
N VAL A 669 -13.26 -8.62 -20.95
CA VAL A 669 -13.93 -9.74 -21.64
C VAL A 669 -15.44 -9.55 -21.51
N ARG A 670 -16.18 -9.64 -22.61
CA ARG A 670 -17.67 -9.59 -22.62
C ARG A 670 -18.25 -10.98 -22.35
N GLN A 671 -19.41 -11.05 -21.70
CA GLN A 671 -20.09 -12.32 -21.39
C GLN A 671 -20.28 -13.19 -22.64
N ARG A 672 -20.66 -12.58 -23.77
CA ARG A 672 -20.78 -13.25 -25.08
C ARG A 672 -19.49 -13.92 -25.58
N GLU A 673 -18.32 -13.38 -25.23
CA GLU A 673 -17.00 -13.94 -25.60
C GLU A 673 -16.66 -15.15 -24.71
N VAL A 674 -17.10 -15.14 -23.44
CA VAL A 674 -17.02 -16.29 -22.53
C VAL A 674 -17.94 -17.40 -23.01
N ASP A 675 -19.15 -17.07 -23.46
CA ASP A 675 -20.14 -18.06 -23.88
C ASP A 675 -19.83 -18.64 -25.28
N ASN A 676 -19.44 -17.80 -26.23
CA ASN A 676 -19.02 -18.20 -27.58
C ASN A 676 -17.87 -17.33 -28.12
N PRO A 677 -16.61 -17.84 -28.18
CA PRO A 677 -15.46 -17.05 -28.62
C PRO A 677 -15.51 -16.69 -30.11
N GLU A 678 -16.28 -17.39 -30.95
CA GLU A 678 -16.41 -17.11 -32.39
C GLU A 678 -17.39 -15.96 -32.70
N SER A 679 -18.01 -15.34 -31.69
CA SER A 679 -19.07 -14.33 -31.85
C SER A 679 -18.60 -12.91 -32.24
N ILE A 680 -17.45 -12.79 -32.93
CA ILE A 680 -16.77 -11.50 -33.21
C ILE A 680 -17.67 -10.53 -33.99
N ASP A 681 -18.20 -10.95 -35.13
CA ASP A 681 -18.97 -10.08 -36.05
C ASP A 681 -20.46 -9.94 -35.67
N ALA A 682 -20.89 -10.51 -34.55
CA ALA A 682 -22.26 -10.36 -34.07
C ALA A 682 -22.48 -8.91 -33.56
N PRO A 683 -23.39 -8.12 -34.18
CA PRO A 683 -23.71 -6.79 -33.67
C PRO A 683 -24.30 -6.92 -32.26
N ALA A 684 -23.93 -5.99 -31.36
CA ALA A 684 -24.40 -5.99 -29.98
C ALA A 684 -25.93 -5.74 -29.94
N ALA A 685 -26.71 -6.82 -29.87
CA ALA A 685 -28.15 -6.82 -30.11
C ALA A 685 -28.97 -6.13 -29.01
N ASP A 686 -28.41 -6.02 -27.80
CA ASP A 686 -29.04 -5.42 -26.62
C ASP A 686 -28.18 -4.29 -26.02
N ASP A 687 -28.79 -3.47 -25.16
CA ASP A 687 -28.05 -2.52 -24.31
C ASP A 687 -27.24 -3.18 -23.19
N ASN A 688 -27.49 -4.45 -22.91
CA ASN A 688 -26.96 -5.18 -21.77
C ASN A 688 -25.66 -5.97 -22.10
N ASP A 689 -24.73 -5.37 -22.87
CA ASP A 689 -23.44 -6.00 -23.26
C ASP A 689 -22.44 -5.99 -22.09
N LEU A 690 -22.72 -6.83 -21.09
CA LEU A 690 -21.96 -6.96 -19.84
C LEU A 690 -20.53 -7.45 -20.12
N GLY A 691 -19.56 -6.68 -19.64
CA GLY A 691 -18.16 -7.05 -19.59
C GLY A 691 -17.59 -7.09 -18.19
N PHE A 692 -16.41 -7.69 -18.08
CA PHE A 692 -15.68 -7.83 -16.83
C PHE A 692 -14.20 -7.51 -17.03
N ILE A 693 -13.63 -6.85 -16.03
CA ILE A 693 -12.18 -6.67 -15.87
C ILE A 693 -11.79 -7.45 -14.62
N LEU A 694 -10.70 -8.23 -14.70
CA LEU A 694 -10.09 -8.91 -13.56
C LEU A 694 -8.82 -8.14 -13.13
N PRO A 695 -8.85 -7.39 -12.01
CA PRO A 695 -7.68 -6.67 -11.54
C PRO A 695 -6.52 -7.62 -11.21
N GLN A 696 -5.34 -7.33 -11.76
CA GLN A 696 -4.11 -8.13 -11.54
C GLN A 696 -3.48 -7.82 -10.17
N ILE A 697 -4.27 -8.03 -9.11
CA ILE A 697 -3.88 -7.76 -7.73
C ILE A 697 -2.82 -8.75 -7.29
N ILE A 698 -1.74 -8.22 -6.70
CA ILE A 698 -0.72 -8.94 -5.94
C ILE A 698 -1.13 -8.81 -4.46
N PRO A 699 -1.75 -9.83 -3.81
CA PRO A 699 -2.38 -9.66 -2.50
C PRO A 699 -1.44 -9.17 -1.39
N MET A 700 -0.15 -9.53 -1.42
CA MET A 700 0.87 -9.01 -0.50
C MET A 700 2.05 -8.40 -1.26
N GLY A 701 1.78 -7.42 -2.13
CA GLY A 701 2.80 -6.77 -2.96
C GLY A 701 3.78 -5.84 -2.22
N THR A 702 3.52 -5.50 -0.96
CA THR A 702 4.46 -4.74 -0.10
C THR A 702 4.98 -5.55 1.09
N ILE A 703 6.11 -5.13 1.67
CA ILE A 703 6.58 -5.68 2.97
C ILE A 703 5.61 -5.45 4.14
N THR A 704 4.66 -4.52 3.99
CA THR A 704 3.56 -4.29 4.95
C THR A 704 2.35 -5.17 4.67
N ARG A 705 2.49 -6.16 3.76
CA ARG A 705 1.46 -7.09 3.28
C ARG A 705 0.27 -6.40 2.58
N ARG A 706 0.36 -5.10 2.26
CA ARG A 706 -0.69 -4.40 1.51
C ARG A 706 -0.69 -4.89 0.05
N ALA A 707 -1.89 -5.03 -0.51
CA ALA A 707 -2.09 -5.37 -1.91
C ALA A 707 -1.47 -4.31 -2.85
N VAL A 708 -1.02 -4.75 -4.03
CA VAL A 708 -0.47 -3.88 -5.09
C VAL A 708 -1.07 -4.24 -6.44
N GLU A 709 -1.48 -3.22 -7.18
CA GLU A 709 -1.96 -3.28 -8.57
C GLU A 709 -1.72 -1.87 -9.16
N ASN A 710 -1.55 -1.74 -10.47
CA ASN A 710 -1.08 -0.51 -11.10
C ASN A 710 -2.19 0.48 -11.47
N THR A 711 -3.42 0.03 -11.76
CA THR A 711 -4.51 0.84 -12.31
C THR A 711 -5.55 1.24 -11.27
N TRP A 712 -6.22 0.25 -10.67
CA TRP A 712 -7.35 0.37 -9.76
C TRP A 712 -6.92 0.76 -8.34
N LEU A 713 -5.84 0.13 -7.85
CA LEU A 713 -5.20 0.54 -6.58
C LEU A 713 -4.45 1.89 -6.68
N THR A 714 -4.44 2.53 -7.85
CA THR A 714 -3.97 3.92 -8.04
C THR A 714 -5.03 4.83 -8.68
N ALA A 715 -6.28 4.38 -8.79
CA ALA A 715 -7.35 5.11 -9.45
C ALA A 715 -7.67 6.42 -8.70
N ALA A 716 -7.77 7.52 -9.45
CA ALA A 716 -8.19 8.79 -8.89
C ALA A 716 -9.73 8.81 -8.76
N ASN A 717 -10.24 9.60 -7.81
CA ASN A 717 -11.64 10.01 -7.81
C ASN A 717 -11.85 11.11 -8.86
N ALA A 718 -13.05 11.16 -9.44
CA ALA A 718 -13.44 12.15 -10.45
C ALA A 718 -13.18 13.59 -10.00
N LYS A 719 -12.66 14.43 -10.91
CA LYS A 719 -12.48 15.87 -10.72
C LYS A 719 -12.89 16.65 -11.97
N SER A 720 -13.72 17.66 -11.77
CA SER A 720 -14.25 18.55 -12.83
C SER A 720 -13.19 19.20 -13.71
N ASN A 721 -11.94 19.32 -13.24
CA ASN A 721 -10.82 19.87 -14.00
C ASN A 721 -9.81 18.82 -14.51
N ARG A 722 -10.15 17.53 -14.60
CA ARG A 722 -9.23 16.48 -15.08
C ARG A 722 -9.88 15.47 -16.03
N VAL A 723 -9.31 15.38 -17.24
CA VAL A 723 -9.67 14.40 -18.27
C VAL A 723 -9.39 12.98 -17.76
N GLY A 724 -10.35 12.08 -17.95
CA GLY A 724 -10.28 10.67 -17.60
C GLY A 724 -10.21 10.37 -16.09
N SER A 725 -10.51 11.34 -15.22
CA SER A 725 -10.42 11.13 -13.76
C SER A 725 -11.62 10.38 -13.17
N GLU A 726 -12.67 10.21 -13.96
CA GLU A 726 -13.91 9.48 -13.69
C GLU A 726 -13.76 7.94 -13.70
N LEU A 727 -12.57 7.40 -14.00
CA LEU A 727 -12.27 5.97 -14.16
C LEU A 727 -13.01 5.02 -13.20
N LYS A 728 -13.06 5.35 -11.90
CA LYS A 728 -13.75 4.51 -10.90
C LYS A 728 -15.23 4.31 -11.28
N SER A 729 -15.97 5.37 -11.61
CA SER A 729 -17.42 5.32 -11.86
C SER A 729 -17.82 4.81 -13.25
N ILE A 730 -16.84 4.40 -14.08
CA ILE A 730 -17.08 3.64 -15.32
C ILE A 730 -17.25 2.13 -15.01
N VAL A 731 -16.90 1.70 -13.79
CA VAL A 731 -17.26 0.38 -13.26
C VAL A 731 -18.69 0.47 -12.73
N THR A 732 -19.61 -0.18 -13.45
CA THR A 732 -21.06 -0.15 -13.26
C THR A 732 -21.56 -1.50 -12.76
N ALA A 733 -22.49 -1.50 -11.81
CA ALA A 733 -23.12 -2.73 -11.34
C ALA A 733 -24.12 -3.24 -12.39
N PRO A 734 -24.10 -4.53 -12.77
CA PRO A 734 -25.05 -5.06 -13.73
C PRO A 734 -26.49 -5.01 -13.20
N PRO A 735 -27.51 -5.04 -14.08
CA PRO A 735 -28.92 -5.07 -13.65
C PRO A 735 -29.21 -6.17 -12.63
N GLY A 736 -29.89 -5.82 -11.54
CA GLY A 736 -30.15 -6.72 -10.41
C GLY A 736 -29.03 -6.80 -9.36
N TYR A 737 -27.98 -5.97 -9.48
CA TYR A 737 -26.90 -5.85 -8.49
C TYR A 737 -26.69 -4.40 -8.04
N SER A 738 -25.90 -4.23 -6.98
CA SER A 738 -25.42 -2.93 -6.47
C SER A 738 -24.08 -3.11 -5.78
N PHE A 739 -23.22 -2.09 -5.84
CA PHE A 739 -22.04 -2.02 -4.99
C PHE A 739 -22.47 -1.67 -3.56
N VAL A 740 -21.98 -2.44 -2.59
CA VAL A 740 -22.18 -2.24 -1.15
C VAL A 740 -20.83 -2.18 -0.47
N GLY A 741 -20.55 -1.16 0.34
CA GLY A 741 -19.25 -1.08 0.99
C GLY A 741 -19.01 0.16 1.82
N ALA A 742 -17.85 0.25 2.46
CA ALA A 742 -17.52 1.37 3.33
C ALA A 742 -16.01 1.70 3.32
N ASP A 743 -15.67 2.85 3.89
CA ASP A 743 -14.30 3.33 4.15
C ASP A 743 -14.01 3.18 5.65
N VAL A 744 -12.90 2.56 6.05
CA VAL A 744 -12.60 2.33 7.48
C VAL A 744 -12.06 3.61 8.12
N ASP A 745 -12.97 4.45 8.62
CA ASP A 745 -12.66 5.74 9.25
C ASP A 745 -11.44 5.70 10.18
N SER A 746 -10.40 6.42 9.75
CA SER A 746 -9.14 6.63 10.47
C SER A 746 -8.44 5.36 10.98
N GLN A 747 -8.60 4.22 10.27
CA GLN A 747 -8.11 2.88 10.65
C GLN A 747 -6.74 2.88 11.33
N GLU A 748 -5.69 3.33 10.62
CA GLU A 748 -4.32 3.30 11.11
C GLU A 748 -4.06 4.27 12.28
N LEU A 749 -4.81 5.37 12.39
CA LEU A 749 -4.73 6.31 13.50
C LEU A 749 -5.37 5.73 14.76
N TRP A 750 -6.53 5.07 14.63
CA TRP A 750 -7.18 4.37 15.74
C TRP A 750 -6.34 3.20 16.26
N ILE A 751 -5.73 2.41 15.36
CA ILE A 751 -4.78 1.35 15.76
C ILE A 751 -3.57 1.96 16.51
N ALA A 752 -3.04 3.09 16.04
CA ALA A 752 -1.94 3.78 16.72
C ALA A 752 -2.35 4.35 18.09
N SER A 753 -3.57 4.87 18.23
CA SER A 753 -4.07 5.38 19.53
C SER A 753 -4.31 4.25 20.52
N LEU A 754 -4.84 3.12 20.06
CA LEU A 754 -5.11 1.92 20.87
C LEU A 754 -3.83 1.34 21.48
N VAL A 755 -2.68 1.39 20.77
CA VAL A 755 -1.35 1.04 21.32
C VAL A 755 -0.93 1.97 22.48
N GLY A 756 -1.42 3.21 22.54
CA GLY A 756 -1.22 4.12 23.66
C GLY A 756 -2.19 3.86 24.81
N ASP A 757 -3.47 3.66 24.51
CA ASP A 757 -4.54 3.40 25.48
C ASP A 757 -4.34 2.08 26.23
N ALA A 758 -3.75 1.07 25.58
CA ALA A 758 -3.32 -0.19 26.18
C ALA A 758 -2.37 -0.01 27.40
N ALA A 759 -1.66 1.13 27.50
CA ALA A 759 -0.82 1.43 28.66
C ALA A 759 -1.62 1.78 29.94
N PHE A 760 -2.93 2.08 29.80
CA PHE A 760 -3.87 2.31 30.91
C PHE A 760 -4.93 1.20 31.01
N GLY A 761 -5.08 0.35 29.99
CA GLY A 761 -6.13 -0.67 29.90
C GLY A 761 -7.52 -0.12 29.58
N LEU A 762 -7.65 1.15 29.14
CA LEU A 762 -8.94 1.81 28.90
C LEU A 762 -8.91 2.73 27.68
N HIS A 763 -9.97 2.64 26.85
CA HIS A 763 -10.12 3.46 25.63
C HIS A 763 -10.20 4.95 25.93
N GLY A 764 -9.49 5.76 25.15
CA GLY A 764 -9.36 7.19 25.36
C GLY A 764 -8.42 7.58 26.51
N GLY A 765 -7.76 6.61 27.17
CA GLY A 765 -6.94 6.85 28.34
C GLY A 765 -5.69 7.68 28.06
N GLY A 766 -5.11 7.55 26.86
CA GLY A 766 -4.05 8.39 26.33
C GLY A 766 -4.59 9.60 25.58
N ALA A 767 -3.85 10.72 25.58
CA ALA A 767 -4.29 11.94 24.90
C ALA A 767 -4.54 11.74 23.40
N LEU A 768 -3.79 10.87 22.70
CA LEU A 768 -4.10 10.51 21.30
C LEU A 768 -5.41 9.73 21.15
N GLY A 769 -5.70 8.79 22.08
CA GLY A 769 -6.98 8.06 22.11
C GLY A 769 -8.14 9.01 22.26
N PHE A 770 -8.09 9.87 23.28
CA PHE A 770 -9.11 10.89 23.52
C PHE A 770 -9.32 11.82 22.30
N MET A 771 -8.24 12.35 21.72
CA MET A 771 -8.31 13.22 20.52
C MET A 771 -8.79 12.51 19.24
N THR A 772 -8.84 11.17 19.24
CA THR A 772 -9.29 10.34 18.10
C THR A 772 -10.72 9.84 18.27
N LEU A 773 -11.17 9.59 19.51
CA LEU A 773 -12.50 9.07 19.84
C LEU A 773 -13.51 10.18 20.18
N GLU A 774 -13.10 11.17 21.00
CA GLU A 774 -13.95 12.24 21.54
C GLU A 774 -13.56 13.64 21.01
N GLY A 775 -12.45 13.74 20.27
CA GLY A 775 -11.89 15.00 19.79
C GLY A 775 -12.76 15.69 18.74
N THR A 776 -13.53 16.71 19.13
CA THR A 776 -14.38 17.47 18.20
C THR A 776 -13.66 18.62 17.52
N LYS A 777 -14.08 18.93 16.29
CA LYS A 777 -13.63 20.12 15.54
C LYS A 777 -14.15 21.42 16.17
N ALA A 778 -15.34 21.40 16.78
CA ALA A 778 -15.97 22.58 17.36
C ALA A 778 -15.24 23.07 18.63
N ALA A 779 -14.85 22.17 19.52
CA ALA A 779 -14.05 22.49 20.70
C ALA A 779 -12.54 22.66 20.40
N GLY A 780 -12.11 22.45 19.15
CA GLY A 780 -10.70 22.45 18.75
C GLY A 780 -9.87 21.32 19.36
N THR A 781 -10.51 20.33 20.00
CA THR A 781 -9.86 19.21 20.69
C THR A 781 -9.40 18.11 19.74
N ASP A 782 -9.93 18.06 18.51
CA ASP A 782 -9.48 17.09 17.51
C ASP A 782 -8.00 17.25 17.13
N LEU A 783 -7.34 16.12 16.87
CA LEU A 783 -5.91 16.03 16.56
C LEU A 783 -5.43 17.00 15.47
N HIS A 784 -6.24 17.23 14.43
CA HIS A 784 -5.88 18.13 13.33
C HIS A 784 -6.07 19.60 13.71
N SER A 785 -7.07 19.94 14.53
CA SER A 785 -7.26 21.31 15.04
C SER A 785 -6.17 21.70 16.05
N ARG A 786 -5.82 20.83 17.00
CA ARG A 786 -4.67 21.03 17.91
C ARG A 786 -3.38 21.26 17.12
N THR A 787 -3.12 20.44 16.10
CA THR A 787 -1.90 20.57 15.27
C THR A 787 -1.91 21.84 14.41
N ALA A 788 -3.06 22.20 13.84
CA ALA A 788 -3.23 23.45 13.09
C ALA A 788 -2.92 24.69 13.94
N GLY A 789 -3.40 24.71 15.20
CA GLY A 789 -3.13 25.79 16.15
C GLY A 789 -1.64 25.94 16.49
N ILE A 790 -0.91 24.83 16.70
CA ILE A 790 0.54 24.86 16.99
C ILE A 790 1.34 25.35 15.77
N LEU A 791 0.93 24.98 14.55
CA LEU A 791 1.66 25.28 13.32
C LEU A 791 1.27 26.61 12.65
N GLY A 792 0.15 27.23 13.04
CA GLY A 792 -0.39 28.42 12.37
C GLY A 792 -0.94 28.17 10.95
N ILE A 793 -1.34 26.92 10.64
CA ILE A 793 -1.83 26.49 9.31
C ILE A 793 -3.30 26.07 9.36
N LYS A 794 -3.94 25.82 8.22
CA LYS A 794 -5.35 25.37 8.17
C LYS A 794 -5.46 23.89 8.59
N ARG A 795 -6.61 23.49 9.15
CA ARG A 795 -6.89 22.11 9.58
C ARG A 795 -6.65 21.05 8.49
N ASP A 796 -6.98 21.35 7.23
CA ASP A 796 -6.75 20.42 6.10
C ASP A 796 -5.26 20.27 5.75
N GLU A 797 -4.46 21.33 5.92
CA GLU A 797 -3.00 21.32 5.76
C GLU A 797 -2.36 20.52 6.91
N ALA A 798 -2.87 20.69 8.13
CA ALA A 798 -2.52 19.89 9.30
C ALA A 798 -2.94 18.41 9.20
N LYS A 799 -3.95 18.05 8.39
CA LYS A 799 -4.26 16.64 8.08
C LYS A 799 -3.11 15.99 7.30
N VAL A 800 -2.66 16.60 6.20
CA VAL A 800 -1.50 16.11 5.44
C VAL A 800 -0.26 15.97 6.33
N PHE A 801 -0.03 16.97 7.19
CA PHE A 801 1.10 16.99 8.11
C PHE A 801 1.07 15.83 9.12
N ASN A 802 -0.07 15.58 9.78
CA ASN A 802 -0.15 14.60 10.86
C ASN A 802 0.07 13.16 10.43
N TYR A 803 -0.46 12.75 9.27
CA TYR A 803 -0.17 11.41 8.74
C TYR A 803 1.33 11.24 8.52
N GLY A 804 2.01 12.20 7.86
CA GLY A 804 3.46 12.18 7.71
C GLY A 804 4.22 12.10 9.05
N ARG A 805 3.81 12.89 10.05
CA ARG A 805 4.42 12.94 11.38
C ARG A 805 4.32 11.61 12.15
N ILE A 806 3.15 10.97 12.15
CA ILE A 806 2.91 9.72 12.90
C ILE A 806 3.73 8.56 12.31
N TYR A 807 3.88 8.51 10.98
CA TYR A 807 4.79 7.57 10.29
C TYR A 807 6.28 7.92 10.39
N GLY A 808 6.70 8.43 11.55
CA GLY A 808 8.12 8.61 11.90
C GLY A 808 8.88 9.63 11.03
N ALA A 809 8.19 10.60 10.42
CA ALA A 809 8.89 11.73 9.81
C ALA A 809 9.67 12.54 10.85
N GLY A 810 10.69 13.26 10.39
CA GLY A 810 11.56 14.07 11.24
C GLY A 810 11.29 15.58 11.12
N VAL A 811 12.00 16.36 11.93
CA VAL A 811 11.96 17.83 11.92
C VAL A 811 12.22 18.41 10.52
N LYS A 812 13.14 17.81 9.73
CA LYS A 812 13.43 18.24 8.35
C LYS A 812 12.23 18.14 7.41
N PHE A 813 11.46 17.05 7.48
CA PHE A 813 10.24 16.90 6.67
C PHE A 813 9.20 17.96 7.06
N ALA A 814 9.04 18.23 8.36
CA ALA A 814 8.17 19.28 8.86
C ALA A 814 8.59 20.68 8.37
N GLN A 815 9.88 21.02 8.41
CA GLN A 815 10.43 22.28 7.87
C GLN A 815 10.09 22.46 6.39
N THR A 816 10.34 21.43 5.56
CA THR A 816 10.04 21.47 4.12
C THR A 816 8.55 21.61 3.83
N LEU A 817 7.70 20.90 4.57
CA LEU A 817 6.25 20.95 4.40
C LEU A 817 5.66 22.29 4.87
N LEU A 818 6.15 22.85 5.98
CA LEU A 818 5.75 24.17 6.47
C LEU A 818 6.11 25.28 5.49
N ARG A 819 7.35 25.31 4.98
CA ARG A 819 7.79 26.31 3.98
C ARG A 819 7.08 26.16 2.63
N ARG A 820 6.44 25.02 2.35
CA ARG A 820 5.56 24.83 1.19
C ARG A 820 4.14 25.39 1.41
N PHE A 821 3.60 25.32 2.63
CA PHE A 821 2.30 25.93 2.96
C PHE A 821 2.40 27.43 3.23
N ASN A 822 3.53 27.90 3.78
CA ASN A 822 3.82 29.30 3.99
C ASN A 822 5.25 29.63 3.51
N THR A 823 5.35 30.23 2.32
CA THR A 823 6.62 30.58 1.67
C THR A 823 7.30 31.83 2.25
N SER A 824 6.69 32.55 3.20
CA SER A 824 7.33 33.69 3.87
C SER A 824 8.16 33.29 5.11
N LEU A 825 8.10 32.03 5.54
CA LEU A 825 8.88 31.55 6.69
C LEU A 825 10.35 31.32 6.32
N SER A 826 11.26 31.89 7.11
CA SER A 826 12.68 31.56 7.05
C SER A 826 12.93 30.10 7.49
N GLU A 827 14.11 29.58 7.18
CA GLU A 827 14.50 28.22 7.57
C GLU A 827 14.61 28.06 9.10
N SER A 828 15.04 29.12 9.81
CA SER A 828 15.18 29.14 11.27
C SER A 828 13.81 29.15 11.98
N GLU A 829 12.86 29.96 11.50
CA GLU A 829 11.49 29.99 12.05
C GLU A 829 10.75 28.66 11.80
N ALA A 830 10.86 28.12 10.58
CA ALA A 830 10.32 26.81 10.25
C ALA A 830 10.95 25.68 11.08
N GLU A 831 12.23 25.80 11.44
CA GLU A 831 12.88 24.88 12.39
C GLU A 831 12.33 25.04 13.82
N GLY A 832 12.17 26.28 14.31
CA GLY A 832 11.61 26.55 15.64
C GLY A 832 10.20 25.97 15.80
N ILE A 833 9.30 26.30 14.86
CA ILE A 833 7.91 25.81 14.84
C ILE A 833 7.87 24.28 14.74
N ALA A 834 8.67 23.67 13.86
CA ALA A 834 8.73 22.22 13.73
C ALA A 834 9.22 21.54 15.02
N ARG A 835 10.29 22.05 15.64
CA ARG A 835 10.83 21.53 16.91
C ARG A 835 9.81 21.62 18.03
N GLU A 836 9.08 22.73 18.13
CA GLU A 836 8.05 22.95 19.13
C GLU A 836 6.88 21.95 18.97
N LEU A 837 6.41 21.70 17.74
CA LEU A 837 5.39 20.68 17.52
C LEU A 837 5.85 19.28 17.94
N TYR A 838 7.07 18.86 17.58
CA TYR A 838 7.58 17.56 18.02
C TYR A 838 7.77 17.50 19.55
N ARG A 839 8.09 18.63 20.20
CA ARG A 839 8.17 18.73 21.67
C ARG A 839 6.80 18.58 22.34
N GLN A 840 5.75 19.19 21.81
CA GLN A 840 4.39 19.07 22.37
C GLN A 840 3.72 17.72 22.07
N THR A 841 3.96 17.15 20.88
CA THR A 841 3.32 15.89 20.45
C THR A 841 4.11 14.66 20.87
N LYS A 842 5.30 14.45 20.31
CA LYS A 842 6.14 13.29 20.61
C LYS A 842 6.78 13.37 22.01
N GLY A 843 7.00 14.58 22.52
CA GLY A 843 7.58 14.81 23.85
C GLY A 843 9.10 14.96 23.83
N THR A 844 9.72 14.94 25.02
CA THR A 844 11.17 15.03 25.18
C THR A 844 11.77 13.64 25.35
N LYS A 845 12.81 13.28 24.58
CA LYS A 845 13.54 12.02 24.83
C LYS A 845 14.47 12.13 26.05
N VAL A 846 14.27 11.24 27.00
CA VAL A 846 15.07 11.08 28.23
C VAL A 846 15.94 9.83 28.11
N ARG A 847 17.10 9.80 28.76
CA ARG A 847 17.94 8.59 28.85
C ARG A 847 17.51 7.78 30.07
N GLY A 848 17.26 6.48 29.91
CA GLY A 848 16.99 5.60 31.04
C GLY A 848 18.19 5.51 31.98
N ARG A 849 17.93 5.35 33.29
CA ARG A 849 18.97 4.97 34.26
C ARG A 849 19.28 3.47 34.13
N LYS A 850 20.52 3.08 34.45
CA LYS A 850 20.82 1.67 34.73
C LYS A 850 19.93 1.22 35.91
N GLY A 851 19.11 0.20 35.69
CA GLY A 851 18.12 -0.28 36.66
C GLY A 851 16.65 -0.07 36.27
N LEU A 852 16.35 0.52 35.10
CA LEU A 852 15.00 0.55 34.52
C LEU A 852 15.08 0.23 33.02
N ARG A 853 14.37 -0.81 32.54
CA ARG A 853 14.34 -1.24 31.12
C ARG A 853 15.70 -1.17 30.39
N GLY A 854 16.75 -1.71 31.01
CA GLY A 854 18.11 -1.76 30.45
C GLY A 854 18.81 -0.40 30.22
N GLY A 855 18.23 0.72 30.65
CA GLY A 855 18.75 2.07 30.39
C GLY A 855 18.42 2.62 29.01
N ALA A 856 17.47 2.03 28.28
CA ALA A 856 16.98 2.54 27.01
C ALA A 856 16.39 3.97 27.16
N GLY A 857 16.49 4.78 26.11
CA GLY A 857 15.92 6.13 26.10
C GLY A 857 14.47 6.13 25.61
N PHE A 858 13.59 6.86 26.30
CA PHE A 858 12.14 6.92 26.05
C PHE A 858 11.64 8.36 26.00
N TRP A 859 10.43 8.56 25.49
CA TRP A 859 9.79 9.86 25.34
C TRP A 859 8.87 10.16 26.53
N CYS A 860 8.84 11.40 27.00
CA CYS A 860 7.90 11.84 28.04
C CYS A 860 7.32 13.24 27.77
N GLY A 861 6.16 13.52 28.36
CA GLY A 861 5.56 14.86 28.44
C GLY A 861 4.93 15.40 27.16
N GLY A 862 4.76 14.58 26.12
CA GLY A 862 3.98 14.93 24.92
C GLY A 862 2.73 14.08 24.77
N THR A 863 1.72 14.59 24.04
CA THR A 863 0.40 13.95 23.85
C THR A 863 0.44 12.56 23.22
N GLU A 864 1.55 12.19 22.58
CA GLU A 864 1.76 10.93 21.86
C GLU A 864 2.97 10.15 22.41
N SER A 865 3.60 10.58 23.51
CA SER A 865 4.80 9.92 24.05
C SER A 865 4.58 8.43 24.34
N LEU A 866 3.42 8.06 24.89
CA LEU A 866 3.04 6.66 25.17
C LEU A 866 3.01 5.81 23.89
N VAL A 867 2.30 6.30 22.86
CA VAL A 867 2.18 5.66 21.54
C VAL A 867 3.54 5.46 20.91
N PHE A 868 4.38 6.49 20.91
CA PHE A 868 5.73 6.39 20.36
C PHE A 868 6.67 5.48 21.17
N ASN A 869 6.48 5.34 22.49
CA ASN A 869 7.23 4.37 23.29
C ASN A 869 6.78 2.93 23.01
N GLY A 870 5.48 2.68 22.86
CA GLY A 870 4.95 1.37 22.43
C GLY A 870 5.47 0.98 21.05
N LEU A 871 5.36 1.89 20.07
CA LEU A 871 5.84 1.68 18.69
C LEU A 871 7.37 1.54 18.61
N GLU A 872 8.14 2.32 19.35
CA GLU A 872 9.60 2.12 19.46
C GLU A 872 9.94 0.82 20.21
N GLY A 873 9.05 0.30 21.06
CA GLY A 873 9.14 -1.03 21.70
C GLY A 873 8.98 -2.17 20.69
N PHE A 874 7.85 -2.22 19.98
CA PHE A 874 7.63 -3.12 18.83
C PHE A 874 8.83 -3.09 17.87
N ALA A 875 9.25 -1.89 17.46
CA ALA A 875 10.34 -1.69 16.51
C ALA A 875 11.74 -1.98 17.08
N GLN A 876 11.88 -2.34 18.36
CA GLN A 876 13.11 -2.81 19.00
C GLN A 876 13.15 -4.32 19.27
N GLU A 877 12.07 -5.07 19.00
CA GLU A 877 12.10 -6.54 19.04
C GLU A 877 13.07 -7.13 17.99
N GLU A 878 13.50 -8.38 18.20
CA GLU A 878 14.23 -9.14 17.19
C GLU A 878 13.33 -9.39 15.96
N ARG A 879 12.17 -9.99 16.22
CA ARG A 879 11.13 -10.33 15.23
C ARG A 879 9.80 -9.67 15.62
N PRO A 880 9.61 -8.36 15.32
CA PRO A 880 8.34 -7.67 15.47
C PRO A 880 7.18 -8.43 14.82
N ARG A 881 6.02 -8.39 15.47
CA ARG A 881 4.75 -8.98 15.01
C ARG A 881 3.62 -7.94 15.10
N THR A 882 2.57 -8.09 14.28
CA THR A 882 1.32 -7.35 14.47
C THR A 882 0.64 -7.79 15.77
N PRO A 883 -0.11 -6.91 16.45
CA PRO A 883 -0.71 -7.21 17.75
C PRO A 883 -1.78 -8.30 17.69
N VAL A 884 -2.54 -8.37 16.57
CA VAL A 884 -3.76 -9.19 16.45
C VAL A 884 -3.48 -10.55 15.81
N LEU A 885 -3.13 -10.61 14.51
CA LEU A 885 -2.87 -11.89 13.83
C LEU A 885 -1.45 -12.45 14.05
N GLY A 886 -0.61 -11.73 14.82
CA GLY A 886 0.76 -12.15 15.12
C GLY A 886 1.70 -12.20 13.92
N ALA A 887 1.34 -11.57 12.80
CA ALA A 887 2.07 -11.63 11.55
C ALA A 887 3.42 -10.91 11.67
N GLY A 888 4.51 -11.62 11.37
CA GLY A 888 5.88 -11.15 11.57
C GLY A 888 6.44 -10.31 10.43
N ILE A 889 7.44 -9.48 10.74
CA ILE A 889 8.16 -8.69 9.74
C ILE A 889 9.10 -9.58 8.89
N THR A 890 9.25 -9.20 7.61
CA THR A 890 10.23 -9.76 6.65
C THR A 890 11.61 -9.98 7.27
N GLU A 891 12.28 -11.08 6.91
CA GLU A 891 13.59 -11.43 7.47
C GLU A 891 14.62 -10.30 7.30
N ALA A 892 14.58 -9.58 6.17
CA ALA A 892 15.48 -8.47 5.88
C ALA A 892 15.28 -7.21 6.76
N LEU A 893 14.29 -7.23 7.68
CA LEU A 893 14.10 -6.21 8.72
C LEU A 893 14.08 -6.81 10.15
N ARG A 894 14.57 -8.05 10.34
CA ARG A 894 14.87 -8.61 11.67
C ARG A 894 16.13 -7.96 12.25
N LYS A 895 16.14 -7.67 13.54
CA LYS A 895 17.13 -6.79 14.19
C LYS A 895 18.56 -7.33 14.06
N ARG A 896 18.74 -8.66 14.07
CA ARG A 896 20.04 -9.33 13.85
C ARG A 896 20.72 -9.01 12.51
N TYR A 897 19.96 -8.60 11.49
CA TYR A 897 20.51 -8.24 10.17
C TYR A 897 20.58 -6.73 9.92
N LEU A 898 19.96 -5.92 10.79
CA LEU A 898 19.99 -4.47 10.72
C LEU A 898 21.17 -3.91 11.51
N GLY A 899 22.38 -4.21 11.01
CA GLY A 899 23.70 -3.76 11.48
C GLY A 899 23.74 -3.09 12.85
N SER A 900 24.05 -3.86 13.90
CA SER A 900 24.29 -3.28 15.23
C SER A 900 25.48 -2.30 15.17
N GLY A 901 25.37 -1.16 15.85
CA GLY A 901 26.37 -0.08 15.83
C GLY A 901 27.72 -0.37 16.50
N ASN A 902 28.19 -1.62 16.47
CA ASN A 902 29.49 -2.07 16.95
C ASN A 902 30.43 -2.34 15.75
N GLY A 903 30.68 -1.31 14.94
CA GLY A 903 31.50 -1.39 13.72
C GLY A 903 32.31 -0.12 13.51
N TYR A 904 33.37 0.05 14.32
CA TYR A 904 34.32 1.19 14.33
C TYR A 904 33.75 2.61 14.59
N PRO A 905 34.49 3.49 15.28
CA PRO A 905 34.17 4.92 15.29
C PRO A 905 34.54 5.53 13.93
N ASN A 906 33.55 6.04 13.19
CA ASN A 906 33.79 6.75 11.93
C ASN A 906 34.46 8.11 12.19
N THR A 907 35.79 8.15 12.14
CA THR A 907 36.59 9.33 12.46
C THR A 907 36.71 10.35 11.31
N LYS A 908 35.60 10.68 10.63
CA LYS A 908 35.50 11.95 9.90
C LYS A 908 35.12 13.07 10.85
N LYS A 909 36.17 13.76 11.33
CA LYS A 909 36.10 14.88 12.26
C LYS A 909 35.83 16.18 11.49
N ASP A 910 34.64 16.30 10.91
CA ASP A 910 34.24 17.50 10.16
C ASP A 910 34.28 18.72 11.08
N GLY A 911 35.01 19.75 10.68
CA GLY A 911 35.41 20.88 11.52
C GLY A 911 34.31 21.92 11.74
N GLY A 912 33.21 21.54 12.41
CA GLY A 912 32.10 22.44 12.76
C GLY A 912 31.55 22.17 14.15
N GLY A 913 31.27 23.24 14.91
CA GLY A 913 30.79 23.18 16.31
C GLY A 913 29.33 22.75 16.49
N GLY A 914 28.90 21.68 15.81
CA GLY A 914 27.55 21.13 15.93
C GLY A 914 27.31 20.40 17.25
N THR A 915 26.11 20.55 17.82
CA THR A 915 25.70 19.78 19.02
C THR A 915 25.64 18.27 18.70
N PRO A 916 25.99 17.40 19.66
CA PRO A 916 26.06 15.95 19.42
C PRO A 916 24.68 15.38 19.08
N SER A 917 24.54 14.86 17.86
CA SER A 917 23.31 14.21 17.41
C SER A 917 23.01 12.93 18.23
N SER A 918 21.73 12.60 18.36
CA SER A 918 21.25 11.77 19.46
C SER A 918 21.17 10.27 19.12
N SER A 919 22.20 9.53 19.56
CA SER A 919 22.19 8.07 19.78
C SER A 919 22.28 7.18 18.51
N PRO A 920 22.94 6.00 18.58
CA PRO A 920 23.00 5.05 17.46
C PRO A 920 21.67 4.29 17.28
N SER A 921 20.66 4.97 16.72
CA SER A 921 19.44 4.30 16.26
C SER A 921 19.71 3.51 14.99
N SER A 922 19.24 2.25 14.91
CA SER A 922 19.23 1.47 13.67
C SER A 922 18.60 2.28 12.53
N SER A 923 19.28 2.35 11.38
CA SER A 923 18.92 3.18 10.21
C SER A 923 17.52 2.91 9.65
N TYR A 924 16.95 1.76 9.96
CA TYR A 924 15.63 1.32 9.50
C TYR A 924 14.54 1.34 10.61
N LEU A 925 14.80 1.92 11.79
CA LEU A 925 13.83 1.97 12.91
C LEU A 925 12.48 2.59 12.49
N THR A 926 12.50 3.68 11.72
CA THR A 926 11.28 4.31 11.20
C THR A 926 10.53 3.40 10.23
N SER A 927 11.22 2.61 9.40
CA SER A 927 10.58 1.60 8.54
C SER A 927 9.88 0.51 9.36
N ARG A 928 10.46 0.09 10.50
CA ARG A 928 9.88 -0.92 11.41
C ARG A 928 8.63 -0.40 12.15
N ILE A 929 8.65 0.87 12.60
CA ILE A 929 7.49 1.55 13.20
C ILE A 929 6.33 1.62 12.21
N ASN A 930 6.60 2.11 10.98
CA ASN A 930 5.58 2.26 9.95
C ASN A 930 5.03 0.90 9.51
N TRP A 931 5.88 -0.13 9.48
CA TRP A 931 5.45 -1.50 9.21
C TRP A 931 4.47 -2.01 10.27
N ALA A 932 4.68 -1.75 11.56
CA ALA A 932 3.80 -2.25 12.62
C ALA A 932 2.35 -1.74 12.45
N ILE A 933 2.17 -0.44 12.18
CA ILE A 933 0.84 0.14 11.96
C ILE A 933 0.23 -0.35 10.64
N GLN A 934 0.95 -0.21 9.52
CA GLN A 934 0.41 -0.55 8.20
C GLN A 934 0.11 -2.03 8.02
N SER A 935 0.93 -2.91 8.60
CA SER A 935 0.68 -4.35 8.62
C SER A 935 -0.52 -4.70 9.51
N SER A 936 -0.78 -3.93 10.57
CA SER A 936 -2.01 -4.09 11.37
C SER A 936 -3.27 -3.64 10.61
N GLY A 937 -3.19 -2.62 9.76
CA GLY A 937 -4.28 -2.27 8.83
C GLY A 937 -4.63 -3.40 7.85
N VAL A 938 -3.66 -4.24 7.48
CA VAL A 938 -3.89 -5.45 6.66
C VAL A 938 -4.54 -6.58 7.46
N ASP A 939 -4.15 -6.78 8.73
CA ASP A 939 -4.85 -7.72 9.61
C ASP A 939 -6.34 -7.37 9.74
N TYR A 940 -6.64 -6.07 9.89
CA TYR A 940 -8.01 -5.54 9.92
C TYR A 940 -8.79 -5.88 8.63
N LEU A 941 -8.18 -5.69 7.46
CA LEU A 941 -8.81 -6.01 6.17
C LEU A 941 -9.10 -7.51 6.04
N HIS A 942 -8.17 -8.38 6.46
CA HIS A 942 -8.38 -9.83 6.44
C HIS A 942 -9.53 -10.28 7.36
N LEU A 943 -9.66 -9.64 8.53
CA LEU A 943 -10.73 -9.92 9.49
C LEU A 943 -12.11 -9.52 8.95
N LEU A 944 -12.23 -8.33 8.34
CA LEU A 944 -13.46 -7.91 7.64
C LEU A 944 -13.87 -8.91 6.55
N ILE A 945 -12.91 -9.34 5.72
CA ILE A 945 -13.17 -10.25 4.59
C ILE A 945 -13.72 -11.59 5.06
N LEU A 946 -13.19 -12.19 6.14
CA LEU A 946 -13.64 -13.50 6.59
C LEU A 946 -14.88 -13.45 7.50
N ALA A 947 -15.08 -12.36 8.24
CA ALA A 947 -16.38 -12.11 8.88
C ALA A 947 -17.48 -11.99 7.81
N MET A 948 -17.24 -11.26 6.72
CA MET A 948 -18.17 -11.18 5.59
C MET A 948 -18.37 -12.51 4.88
N GLU A 949 -17.32 -13.32 4.64
CA GLU A 949 -17.48 -14.66 4.08
C GLU A 949 -18.41 -15.54 4.94
N HIS A 950 -18.15 -15.59 6.24
CA HIS A 950 -18.91 -16.40 7.19
C HIS A 950 -20.37 -15.92 7.27
N LEU A 951 -20.61 -14.61 7.35
CA LEU A 951 -21.95 -14.03 7.36
C LEU A 951 -22.71 -14.31 6.05
N CYS A 952 -22.10 -14.06 4.89
CA CYS A 952 -22.74 -14.33 3.60
C CYS A 952 -23.04 -15.82 3.39
N THR A 953 -22.15 -16.71 3.84
CA THR A 953 -22.32 -18.16 3.73
C THR A 953 -23.41 -18.69 4.67
N HIS A 954 -23.43 -18.27 5.93
CA HIS A 954 -24.40 -18.78 6.91
C HIS A 954 -25.80 -18.19 6.78
N TYR A 955 -25.93 -16.95 6.32
CA TYR A 955 -27.23 -16.26 6.17
C TYR A 955 -27.71 -16.19 4.71
N ALA A 956 -27.02 -16.87 3.78
CA ALA A 956 -27.34 -16.84 2.35
C ALA A 956 -27.53 -15.40 1.82
N ILE A 957 -26.49 -14.58 1.96
CA ILE A 957 -26.44 -13.22 1.40
C ILE A 957 -25.61 -13.28 0.12
N SER A 958 -26.24 -13.05 -1.03
CA SER A 958 -25.58 -13.15 -2.33
C SER A 958 -24.75 -11.90 -2.62
N ALA A 959 -23.53 -11.87 -2.08
CA ALA A 959 -22.54 -10.82 -2.28
C ALA A 959 -21.12 -11.39 -2.51
N ARG A 960 -20.35 -10.75 -3.41
CA ARG A 960 -18.96 -11.09 -3.74
C ARG A 960 -18.04 -9.88 -3.54
N LEU A 961 -16.80 -10.09 -3.10
CA LEU A 961 -15.80 -9.03 -3.03
C LEU A 961 -15.45 -8.52 -4.45
N ALA A 962 -15.74 -7.25 -4.73
CA ALA A 962 -15.43 -6.63 -6.01
C ALA A 962 -14.01 -6.02 -6.00
N LEU A 963 -13.74 -5.15 -5.02
CA LEU A 963 -12.45 -4.48 -4.86
C LEU A 963 -12.19 -4.00 -3.42
N THR A 964 -10.92 -4.01 -3.02
CA THR A 964 -10.40 -3.34 -1.83
C THR A 964 -9.43 -2.24 -2.27
N VAL A 965 -9.53 -1.01 -1.77
CA VAL A 965 -8.63 0.11 -2.10
C VAL A 965 -8.19 0.86 -0.84
N HIS A 966 -6.95 0.64 -0.40
CA HIS A 966 -6.37 1.18 0.84
C HIS A 966 -7.11 0.74 2.13
N ASP A 967 -8.18 1.45 2.48
CA ASP A 967 -9.11 1.32 3.60
C ASP A 967 -10.59 1.24 3.12
N GLU A 968 -10.85 1.47 1.82
CA GLU A 968 -12.14 1.24 1.16
C GLU A 968 -12.34 -0.27 0.88
N ILE A 969 -13.48 -0.85 1.26
CA ILE A 969 -13.88 -2.22 0.88
C ILE A 969 -15.26 -2.20 0.20
N ARG A 970 -15.36 -2.76 -1.01
CA ARG A 970 -16.59 -2.79 -1.82
C ARG A 970 -16.90 -4.22 -2.29
N TYR A 971 -18.12 -4.66 -1.96
CA TYR A 971 -18.76 -5.88 -2.45
C TYR A 971 -19.71 -5.54 -3.60
N LEU A 972 -19.96 -6.50 -4.49
CA LEU A 972 -21.08 -6.49 -5.40
C LEU A 972 -22.14 -7.45 -4.82
N ALA A 973 -23.29 -6.90 -4.42
CA ALA A 973 -24.41 -7.64 -3.84
C ALA A 973 -25.62 -7.62 -4.78
N THR A 974 -26.50 -8.62 -4.68
CA THR A 974 -27.79 -8.57 -5.41
C THR A 974 -28.67 -7.44 -4.88
N THR A 975 -29.57 -6.91 -5.71
CA THR A 975 -30.49 -5.84 -5.29
C THR A 975 -31.34 -6.22 -4.06
N PRO A 976 -31.89 -7.45 -3.90
CA PRO A 976 -32.53 -7.87 -2.65
C PRO A 976 -31.58 -7.85 -1.44
N ASP A 977 -30.35 -8.32 -1.59
CA ASP A 977 -29.40 -8.48 -0.48
C ASP A 977 -28.67 -7.19 -0.08
N ARG A 978 -28.80 -6.11 -0.85
CA ARG A 978 -27.97 -4.89 -0.69
C ARG A 978 -27.92 -4.34 0.75
N TYR A 979 -29.04 -4.36 1.48
CA TYR A 979 -29.09 -3.91 2.87
C TYR A 979 -28.68 -4.99 3.87
N ARG A 980 -28.95 -6.27 3.59
CA ARG A 980 -28.48 -7.42 4.39
C ARG A 980 -26.95 -7.48 4.39
N CYS A 981 -26.34 -7.27 3.22
CA CYS A 981 -24.91 -7.12 3.02
C CYS A 981 -24.34 -5.88 3.76
N ALA A 982 -25.08 -4.76 3.80
CA ALA A 982 -24.68 -3.59 4.56
C ALA A 982 -24.69 -3.84 6.08
N LEU A 983 -25.66 -4.60 6.59
CA LEU A 983 -25.72 -4.95 8.01
C LEU A 983 -24.62 -5.96 8.37
N ALA A 984 -24.40 -6.97 7.53
CA ALA A 984 -23.28 -7.89 7.66
C ALA A 984 -21.93 -7.15 7.72
N LEU A 985 -21.75 -6.09 6.91
CA LEU A 985 -20.52 -5.29 6.91
C LEU A 985 -20.35 -4.46 8.19
N GLN A 986 -21.43 -3.88 8.74
CA GLN A 986 -21.40 -3.24 10.06
C GLN A 986 -21.05 -4.24 11.18
N ILE A 987 -21.59 -5.47 11.13
CA ILE A 987 -21.30 -6.54 12.08
C ILE A 987 -19.83 -7.00 11.99
N ALA A 988 -19.31 -7.18 10.77
CA ALA A 988 -17.91 -7.51 10.52
C ALA A 988 -16.96 -6.44 11.09
N ASN A 989 -17.31 -5.16 11.01
CA ASN A 989 -16.54 -4.05 11.60
C ASN A 989 -16.56 -4.07 13.12
N VAL A 990 -17.73 -4.24 13.77
CA VAL A 990 -17.79 -4.25 15.24
C VAL A 990 -17.05 -5.44 15.83
N TRP A 991 -17.16 -6.64 15.23
CA TRP A 991 -16.35 -7.81 15.61
C TRP A 991 -14.85 -7.55 15.42
N THR A 992 -14.44 -7.00 14.28
CA THR A 992 -13.03 -6.69 14.00
C THR A 992 -12.47 -5.70 15.03
N ARG A 993 -13.20 -4.64 15.35
CA ARG A 993 -12.74 -3.63 16.32
C ARG A 993 -12.75 -4.12 17.77
N ALA A 994 -13.73 -4.95 18.14
CA ALA A 994 -13.75 -5.61 19.45
C ALA A 994 -12.54 -6.56 19.60
N PHE A 995 -12.19 -7.33 18.56
CA PHE A 995 -11.02 -8.23 18.58
C PHE A 995 -9.69 -7.47 18.66
N PHE A 996 -9.57 -6.36 17.93
CA PHE A 996 -8.43 -5.44 18.08
C PHE A 996 -8.29 -4.90 19.52
N SER A 997 -9.40 -4.67 20.22
CA SER A 997 -9.41 -4.18 21.60
C SER A 997 -9.04 -5.29 22.60
N GLU A 998 -9.61 -6.49 22.43
CA GLU A 998 -9.27 -7.69 23.21
C GLU A 998 -7.77 -8.00 23.17
N GLN A 999 -7.17 -8.05 21.97
CA GLN A 999 -5.74 -8.34 21.78
C GLN A 999 -4.79 -7.22 22.25
N MET A 1000 -5.35 -6.07 22.66
CA MET A 1000 -4.64 -4.97 23.31
C MET A 1000 -4.89 -4.93 24.83
N GLY A 1001 -5.62 -5.90 25.39
CA GLY A 1001 -5.95 -6.00 26.81
C GLY A 1001 -7.15 -5.15 27.25
N ILE A 1002 -7.96 -4.63 26.31
CA ILE A 1002 -9.11 -3.77 26.60
C ILE A 1002 -10.41 -4.48 26.18
N HIS A 1003 -11.07 -5.13 27.14
CA HIS A 1003 -12.31 -5.89 26.93
C HIS A 1003 -13.55 -4.97 26.94
N ASP A 1004 -13.53 -3.97 26.06
CA ASP A 1004 -14.67 -3.08 25.79
C ASP A 1004 -14.48 -2.40 24.42
N LEU A 1005 -15.45 -1.59 23.97
CA LEU A 1005 -15.35 -0.87 22.70
C LEU A 1005 -16.10 0.48 22.73
N PRO A 1006 -15.52 1.61 22.25
CA PRO A 1006 -16.21 2.89 22.14
C PRO A 1006 -17.32 2.87 21.08
N GLN A 1007 -18.51 3.38 21.40
CA GLN A 1007 -19.62 3.43 20.44
C GLN A 1007 -19.27 4.29 19.21
N ALA A 1008 -18.50 5.37 19.41
CA ALA A 1008 -18.08 6.31 18.37
C ALA A 1008 -17.23 5.67 17.25
N CYS A 1009 -16.58 4.52 17.49
CA CYS A 1009 -15.82 3.81 16.45
C CYS A 1009 -16.35 2.40 16.14
N ALA A 1010 -17.28 1.85 16.94
CA ALA A 1010 -17.85 0.52 16.78
C ALA A 1010 -18.50 0.26 15.40
N TRP A 1011 -18.95 1.32 14.73
CA TRP A 1011 -19.69 1.29 13.47
C TRP A 1011 -18.95 2.08 12.38
N PHE A 1012 -19.20 1.77 11.11
CA PHE A 1012 -18.88 2.69 10.02
C PHE A 1012 -19.78 3.92 10.10
N SER A 1013 -19.24 5.12 9.83
CA SER A 1013 -20.01 6.36 9.72
C SER A 1013 -21.19 6.21 8.75
N ALA A 1014 -20.95 5.53 7.62
CA ALA A 1014 -21.99 5.02 6.74
C ALA A 1014 -21.49 3.79 5.96
N VAL A 1015 -22.42 2.95 5.50
CA VAL A 1015 -22.20 1.99 4.41
C VAL A 1015 -22.89 2.54 3.17
N ASP A 1016 -22.14 2.65 2.08
CA ASP A 1016 -22.64 3.10 0.79
C ASP A 1016 -23.32 1.96 0.04
N VAL A 1017 -24.41 2.27 -0.67
CA VAL A 1017 -25.11 1.38 -1.61
C VAL A 1017 -25.33 2.15 -2.92
N ASP A 1018 -24.69 1.70 -4.00
CA ASP A 1018 -24.55 2.45 -5.24
C ASP A 1018 -24.62 1.54 -6.49
N PHE A 1019 -24.91 2.11 -7.66
CA PHE A 1019 -24.87 1.42 -8.95
C PHE A 1019 -23.55 1.68 -9.70
N VAL A 1020 -22.73 2.66 -9.27
CA VAL A 1020 -21.37 2.86 -9.78
C VAL A 1020 -20.33 2.78 -8.66
N LEU A 1021 -19.11 2.37 -9.00
CA LEU A 1021 -17.99 2.40 -8.06
C LEU A 1021 -17.46 3.84 -7.91
N ARG A 1022 -17.79 4.52 -6.80
CA ARG A 1022 -17.20 5.82 -6.43
C ARG A 1022 -16.86 5.89 -4.94
N LYS A 1023 -16.23 6.99 -4.48
CA LYS A 1023 -15.85 7.15 -3.07
C LYS A 1023 -17.02 7.62 -2.21
N GLU A 1024 -17.68 8.69 -2.62
CA GLU A 1024 -18.80 9.33 -1.93
C GLU A 1024 -20.01 9.25 -2.88
N VAL A 1025 -21.16 8.73 -2.43
CA VAL A 1025 -22.30 8.40 -3.33
C VAL A 1025 -23.02 9.60 -3.92
N ASP A 1026 -22.81 10.80 -3.38
CA ASP A 1026 -23.35 12.07 -3.88
C ASP A 1026 -22.42 12.72 -4.94
N MET A 1027 -21.21 12.18 -5.15
CA MET A 1027 -20.33 12.65 -6.22
C MET A 1027 -20.99 12.42 -7.58
N ARG A 1028 -21.44 13.51 -8.20
CA ARG A 1028 -22.01 13.56 -9.57
C ARG A 1028 -21.04 13.14 -10.69
N CYS A 1029 -19.77 12.89 -10.37
CA CYS A 1029 -18.69 12.45 -11.26
C CYS A 1029 -18.41 13.27 -12.55
N ILE A 1030 -18.95 14.48 -12.67
CA ILE A 1030 -18.75 15.37 -13.83
C ILE A 1030 -17.25 15.71 -14.02
N THR A 1031 -16.72 15.49 -15.24
CA THR A 1031 -15.37 15.85 -15.70
C THR A 1031 -15.39 16.40 -17.14
N PRO A 1032 -14.25 16.87 -17.69
CA PRO A 1032 -14.20 17.36 -19.08
C PRO A 1032 -14.45 16.28 -20.15
N SER A 1033 -14.35 14.99 -19.79
CA SER A 1033 -14.59 13.84 -20.69
C SER A 1033 -15.88 13.08 -20.37
N HIS A 1034 -16.47 13.29 -19.19
CA HIS A 1034 -17.79 12.82 -18.81
C HIS A 1034 -18.61 14.01 -18.27
N PRO A 1035 -19.30 14.77 -19.14
CA PRO A 1035 -19.99 16.01 -18.74
C PRO A 1035 -21.34 15.75 -18.05
N GLU A 1036 -21.89 14.55 -18.21
CA GLU A 1036 -23.14 14.14 -17.61
C GLU A 1036 -22.97 13.84 -16.11
N ALA A 1037 -24.09 13.83 -15.40
CA ALA A 1037 -24.10 13.81 -13.95
C ALA A 1037 -24.73 12.53 -13.43
N ILE A 1038 -23.90 11.63 -12.91
CA ILE A 1038 -24.35 10.34 -12.37
C ILE A 1038 -25.28 10.60 -11.16
N PRO A 1039 -26.52 10.05 -11.14
CA PRO A 1039 -27.43 10.10 -10.00
C PRO A 1039 -26.77 9.65 -8.69
N ALA A 1040 -27.27 10.09 -7.54
CA ALA A 1040 -26.70 9.74 -6.24
C ALA A 1040 -27.17 8.36 -5.74
N GLY A 1041 -26.30 7.64 -5.02
CA GLY A 1041 -26.63 6.40 -4.29
C GLY A 1041 -27.16 6.66 -2.87
N GLU A 1042 -27.38 5.59 -2.11
CA GLU A 1042 -27.68 5.66 -0.67
C GLU A 1042 -26.38 5.60 0.15
N SER A 1043 -26.29 6.35 1.25
CA SER A 1043 -25.23 6.18 2.26
C SER A 1043 -25.88 6.06 3.64
N LEU A 1044 -25.66 4.93 4.31
CA LEU A 1044 -26.48 4.44 5.41
C LEU A 1044 -25.66 4.25 6.70
N GLY A 1045 -25.82 5.17 7.65
CA GLY A 1045 -25.38 4.96 9.04
C GLY A 1045 -26.20 3.85 9.72
N ILE A 1046 -25.63 3.21 10.74
CA ILE A 1046 -26.23 2.03 11.41
C ILE A 1046 -27.68 2.27 11.89
N ALA A 1047 -28.00 3.44 12.45
CA ALA A 1047 -29.36 3.75 12.90
C ALA A 1047 -30.38 3.78 11.74
N ALA A 1048 -30.01 4.34 10.58
CA ALA A 1048 -30.86 4.36 9.38
C ALA A 1048 -31.03 2.96 8.77
N LEU A 1049 -30.03 2.09 8.94
CA LEU A 1049 -30.09 0.70 8.49
C LEU A 1049 -30.99 -0.16 9.38
N LEU A 1050 -30.89 -0.03 10.72
CA LEU A 1050 -31.77 -0.72 11.67
C LEU A 1050 -33.24 -0.27 11.53
N ALA A 1051 -33.47 0.97 11.09
CA ALA A 1051 -34.79 1.51 10.80
C ALA A 1051 -35.46 0.92 9.54
N LYS A 1052 -34.71 0.25 8.63
CA LYS A 1052 -35.30 -0.46 7.48
C LYS A 1052 -36.04 -1.75 7.90
N GLY A 1053 -35.80 -2.27 9.10
CA GLY A 1053 -36.50 -3.43 9.67
C GLY A 1053 -35.98 -4.80 9.25
N GLU A 1054 -36.41 -5.84 9.98
CA GLU A 1054 -35.91 -7.22 9.83
C GLU A 1054 -36.10 -7.77 8.41
N GLY A 1055 -37.29 -7.62 7.83
CA GLY A 1055 -37.60 -8.14 6.49
C GLY A 1055 -36.88 -7.45 5.32
N VAL A 1056 -36.05 -6.45 5.57
CA VAL A 1056 -35.35 -5.64 4.53
C VAL A 1056 -33.84 -5.57 4.78
N ALA A 1057 -33.41 -5.35 6.01
CA ALA A 1057 -32.00 -5.23 6.38
C ALA A 1057 -31.51 -6.36 7.32
N GLY A 1058 -32.43 -7.13 7.90
CA GLY A 1058 -32.11 -8.22 8.81
C GLY A 1058 -31.33 -9.35 8.13
N LEU A 1059 -30.53 -10.07 8.93
CA LEU A 1059 -29.76 -11.19 8.41
C LEU A 1059 -30.66 -12.38 8.07
N GLY A 1060 -31.87 -12.48 8.66
CA GLY A 1060 -32.77 -13.61 8.45
C GLY A 1060 -32.28 -14.91 9.10
N GLU A 1061 -32.85 -16.04 8.69
CA GLU A 1061 -32.53 -17.35 9.28
C GLU A 1061 -31.14 -17.87 8.85
N ARG A 1062 -30.49 -18.62 9.76
CA ARG A 1062 -29.19 -19.25 9.49
C ARG A 1062 -29.39 -20.51 8.66
N VAL A 1063 -29.05 -20.43 7.37
CA VAL A 1063 -29.26 -21.49 6.36
C VAL A 1063 -28.20 -22.60 6.43
N CYS A 1064 -26.94 -22.27 6.77
CA CYS A 1064 -25.87 -23.26 6.88
C CYS A 1064 -25.61 -23.69 8.33
N GLY A 1065 -25.63 -25.00 8.58
CA GLY A 1065 -25.37 -25.63 9.89
C GLY A 1065 -23.97 -26.23 10.05
N SER A 1066 -22.93 -25.72 9.37
CA SER A 1066 -21.55 -26.19 9.61
C SER A 1066 -21.14 -25.99 11.08
N GLU A 1067 -20.62 -27.04 11.71
CA GLU A 1067 -20.12 -26.99 13.09
C GLU A 1067 -18.74 -26.33 13.13
N VAL A 1068 -18.73 -24.99 13.04
CA VAL A 1068 -17.52 -24.16 13.17
C VAL A 1068 -16.78 -24.38 14.50
N GLY A 1069 -17.49 -24.86 15.52
CA GLY A 1069 -16.92 -25.31 16.80
C GLY A 1069 -16.04 -26.56 16.73
N GLY A 1070 -16.07 -27.34 15.64
CA GLY A 1070 -15.29 -28.57 15.47
C GLY A 1070 -13.77 -28.35 15.36
N TYR A 1071 -13.32 -27.12 15.12
CA TYR A 1071 -11.90 -26.77 15.14
C TYR A 1071 -11.42 -26.49 16.57
N GLY A 1072 -10.50 -27.32 17.05
CA GLY A 1072 -9.82 -27.14 18.33
C GLY A 1072 -8.98 -25.86 18.34
N PHE A 1073 -9.22 -25.00 19.33
CA PHE A 1073 -8.52 -23.75 19.55
C PHE A 1073 -7.50 -23.89 20.69
N VAL A 1074 -6.41 -23.13 20.62
CA VAL A 1074 -5.41 -23.01 21.69
C VAL A 1074 -5.24 -21.53 22.00
N GLU A 1075 -5.57 -21.14 23.23
CA GLU A 1075 -5.51 -19.76 23.71
C GLU A 1075 -4.11 -19.16 23.49
N ARG A 1076 -4.02 -18.08 22.70
CA ARG A 1076 -2.77 -17.42 22.35
C ARG A 1076 -2.46 -16.32 23.36
N VAL A 1077 -1.21 -16.25 23.84
CA VAL A 1077 -0.74 -15.07 24.59
C VAL A 1077 -0.70 -13.87 23.63
N PRO A 1078 -1.45 -12.77 23.89
CA PRO A 1078 -1.47 -11.60 23.03
C PRO A 1078 -0.07 -10.99 22.86
N VAL A 1079 0.23 -10.43 21.70
CA VAL A 1079 1.57 -9.86 21.45
C VAL A 1079 1.85 -8.66 22.35
N MET A 1080 0.82 -7.90 22.72
CA MET A 1080 0.90 -6.82 23.71
C MET A 1080 1.24 -7.34 25.12
N GLU A 1081 0.66 -8.47 25.53
CA GLU A 1081 1.02 -9.12 26.79
C GLU A 1081 2.45 -9.68 26.73
N GLY A 1082 2.87 -10.28 25.61
CA GLY A 1082 4.26 -10.75 25.42
C GLY A 1082 5.31 -9.62 25.41
N LEU A 1083 4.91 -8.39 25.06
CA LEU A 1083 5.72 -7.18 25.26
C LEU A 1083 5.71 -6.76 26.74
N ALA A 1084 4.53 -6.68 27.36
CA ALA A 1084 4.36 -6.31 28.77
C ALA A 1084 4.97 -7.35 29.75
N GLY A 1085 5.11 -8.62 29.38
CA GLY A 1085 5.63 -9.70 30.23
C GLY A 1085 7.12 -9.56 30.60
N LYS A 1086 7.82 -8.54 30.07
CA LYS A 1086 9.16 -8.12 30.53
C LYS A 1086 9.13 -6.98 31.56
N ASP A 1087 7.96 -6.41 31.80
CA ASP A 1087 7.79 -5.05 32.35
C ASP A 1087 6.53 -4.86 33.25
N GLY A 1088 5.63 -5.84 33.33
CA GLY A 1088 4.19 -5.57 33.48
C GLY A 1088 3.54 -5.92 34.81
N ASP A 1089 3.91 -7.02 35.46
CA ASP A 1089 3.27 -7.48 36.71
C ASP A 1089 4.09 -7.10 37.95
N GLY A 1090 4.22 -5.79 38.19
CA GLY A 1090 4.97 -5.27 39.34
C GLY A 1090 5.11 -3.75 39.36
N GLY A 1091 5.58 -3.23 40.49
CA GLY A 1091 5.72 -1.78 40.72
C GLY A 1091 6.65 -1.06 39.71
N GLU A 1092 7.57 -1.77 39.05
CA GLU A 1092 8.45 -1.19 38.02
C GLU A 1092 7.65 -0.70 36.80
N GLY A 1093 6.62 -1.44 36.37
CA GLY A 1093 5.74 -1.05 35.26
C GLY A 1093 4.95 0.23 35.55
N ARG A 1094 4.47 0.39 36.79
CA ARG A 1094 3.77 1.61 37.25
C ARG A 1094 4.72 2.80 37.30
N VAL A 1095 5.94 2.61 37.82
CA VAL A 1095 7.01 3.62 37.82
C VAL A 1095 7.37 4.03 36.38
N TRP A 1096 7.42 3.08 35.45
CA TRP A 1096 7.63 3.36 34.03
C TRP A 1096 6.50 4.21 33.42
N LEU A 1097 5.23 3.86 33.66
CA LEU A 1097 4.09 4.66 33.18
C LEU A 1097 4.11 6.09 33.75
N ARG A 1098 4.31 6.23 35.07
CA ARG A 1098 4.48 7.53 35.75
C ARG A 1098 5.60 8.37 35.13
N ALA A 1099 6.71 7.74 34.72
CA ALA A 1099 7.83 8.42 34.07
C ALA A 1099 7.54 8.84 32.62
N GLN A 1100 6.67 8.13 31.89
CA GLN A 1100 6.25 8.52 30.53
C GLN A 1100 5.30 9.72 30.52
N ILE A 1101 4.36 9.80 31.47
CA ILE A 1101 3.43 10.94 31.60
C ILE A 1101 4.04 12.16 32.32
N ALA A 1102 5.30 12.07 32.76
CA ALA A 1102 5.99 13.18 33.39
C ALA A 1102 6.25 14.32 32.39
N GLY A 1103 5.87 15.54 32.77
CA GLY A 1103 5.92 16.73 31.89
C GLY A 1103 7.33 17.19 31.50
N GLY A 1104 8.36 16.64 32.14
CA GLY A 1104 9.75 16.89 31.77
C GLY A 1104 10.76 16.15 32.65
N ARG A 1105 12.05 16.33 32.35
CA ARG A 1105 13.15 15.58 32.99
C ARG A 1105 13.21 15.70 34.52
N GLY A 1106 12.80 16.83 35.10
CA GLY A 1106 12.77 17.02 36.55
C GLY A 1106 11.83 16.03 37.23
N GLU A 1107 10.57 15.99 36.79
CA GLU A 1107 9.55 15.05 37.30
C GLU A 1107 9.94 13.59 37.00
N VAL A 1108 10.56 13.30 35.84
CA VAL A 1108 11.14 11.97 35.58
C VAL A 1108 12.19 11.60 36.63
N ASP A 1109 13.17 12.46 36.89
CA ASP A 1109 14.19 12.20 37.91
C ASP A 1109 13.58 12.09 39.33
N GLU A 1110 12.45 12.73 39.63
CA GLU A 1110 11.71 12.55 40.89
C GLU A 1110 11.03 11.18 40.98
N VAL A 1111 10.28 10.76 39.96
CA VAL A 1111 9.69 9.42 39.86
C VAL A 1111 10.76 8.33 39.99
N LEU A 1112 11.90 8.50 39.31
CA LEU A 1112 13.03 7.57 39.37
C LEU A 1112 13.78 7.60 40.73
N ARG A 1113 13.78 8.73 41.45
CA ARG A 1113 14.34 8.82 42.81
C ARG A 1113 13.43 8.13 43.83
N GLY A 1114 12.11 8.33 43.74
CA GLY A 1114 11.13 7.70 44.62
C GLY A 1114 11.20 6.17 44.58
N ALA A 1115 11.27 5.59 43.38
CA ALA A 1115 11.39 4.15 43.18
C ALA A 1115 12.68 3.54 43.76
N GLY A 1116 13.78 4.30 43.76
CA GLY A 1116 15.09 3.82 44.21
C GLY A 1116 15.29 3.73 45.74
N GLY A 1117 14.39 4.29 46.54
CA GLY A 1117 14.56 4.40 48.00
C GLY A 1117 14.29 3.13 48.82
N GLY A 1118 13.78 2.06 48.19
CA GLY A 1118 13.15 0.91 48.87
C GLY A 1118 14.07 -0.05 49.64
N LYS A 1119 15.39 0.15 49.71
CA LYS A 1119 16.32 -0.74 50.44
C LYS A 1119 17.29 0.04 51.33
N GLY A 1120 16.99 0.07 52.64
CA GLY A 1120 18.01 0.31 53.68
C GLY A 1120 17.90 1.60 54.50
N SER A 1121 16.77 1.84 55.18
CA SER A 1121 16.80 2.66 56.41
C SER A 1121 15.66 2.31 57.37
N ALA A 1122 15.96 1.50 58.38
CA ALA A 1122 15.01 1.19 59.45
C ALA A 1122 15.00 2.33 60.48
N ARG A 1123 14.01 3.22 60.39
CA ARG A 1123 13.92 4.43 61.21
C ARG A 1123 13.50 4.12 62.65
N LYS A 1124 14.46 4.07 63.59
CA LYS A 1124 14.17 4.20 65.03
C LYS A 1124 13.81 5.65 65.37
N THR A 1125 12.52 5.97 65.43
CA THR A 1125 12.00 7.16 66.12
C THR A 1125 10.71 6.78 66.84
N GLY A 1126 10.73 6.84 68.16
CA GLY A 1126 9.53 6.68 69.00
C GLY A 1126 9.25 7.94 69.80
N LYS A 1127 8.04 7.98 70.39
CA LYS A 1127 7.45 9.04 71.24
C LYS A 1127 6.93 10.31 70.54
N SER A 1128 5.60 10.34 70.51
CA SER A 1128 4.72 11.39 71.03
C SER A 1128 4.55 12.68 70.23
N GLU A 1129 3.29 12.90 69.85
CA GLU A 1129 2.72 14.19 69.47
C GLU A 1129 2.51 15.06 70.73
N THR A 1130 2.58 16.38 70.58
CA THR A 1130 1.57 17.32 71.11
C THR A 1130 1.60 18.59 70.25
N LEU A 1131 0.48 19.28 70.13
CA LEU A 1131 0.34 20.49 69.30
C LEU A 1131 0.94 21.72 70.00
N THR A 1132 1.50 22.67 69.23
CA THR A 1132 0.92 24.04 69.14
C THR A 1132 1.52 24.88 68.00
N ARG A 1133 0.61 25.50 67.23
CA ARG A 1133 0.57 26.90 66.73
C ARG A 1133 1.90 27.68 66.59
N ALA A 1134 2.15 28.22 65.38
CA ALA A 1134 3.26 29.12 65.08
C ALA A 1134 3.01 30.58 65.53
N VAL A 1135 4.10 31.27 65.92
CA VAL A 1135 4.26 32.73 66.01
C VAL A 1135 5.68 33.08 65.53
N GLU A 1136 5.88 34.35 65.16
CA GLU A 1136 7.03 34.94 64.47
C GLU A 1136 8.39 34.85 65.21
N GLY A 1137 9.48 34.94 64.44
CA GLY A 1137 10.85 35.10 64.92
C GLY A 1137 11.75 35.62 63.81
N LYS A 1138 12.62 36.59 64.11
CA LYS A 1138 13.36 37.41 63.13
C LYS A 1138 14.88 37.24 63.24
N ASP A 1139 15.57 37.64 62.18
CA ASP A 1139 17.03 37.86 62.09
C ASP A 1139 17.91 36.60 62.31
N GLY A 1140 19.15 36.53 61.81
CA GLY A 1140 19.88 37.42 60.90
C GLY A 1140 21.34 36.95 60.79
N GLY A 1141 22.03 37.23 59.66
CA GLY A 1141 23.45 36.90 59.49
C GLY A 1141 23.86 36.74 58.02
N ALA A 1142 24.98 37.35 57.63
CA ALA A 1142 25.45 37.39 56.25
C ALA A 1142 26.94 37.01 56.13
N GLY A 1143 27.33 36.55 54.93
CA GLY A 1143 28.71 36.31 54.52
C GLY A 1143 29.04 34.83 54.25
N GLY A 1144 29.86 34.48 53.25
CA GLY A 1144 30.37 35.32 52.16
C GLY A 1144 31.74 34.90 51.62
N LYS A 1145 31.76 34.21 50.46
CA LYS A 1145 32.98 33.89 49.66
C LYS A 1145 34.01 33.00 50.40
N GLU A 1146 35.09 32.46 49.79
CA GLU A 1146 35.43 32.26 48.37
C GLU A 1146 36.13 30.88 48.20
N ALA A 1147 36.53 30.51 46.98
CA ALA A 1147 37.09 29.18 46.67
C ALA A 1147 38.62 29.10 46.74
N VAL A 1148 39.15 27.96 47.20
CA VAL A 1148 40.56 27.55 46.99
C VAL A 1148 40.61 26.14 46.37
N LYS A 1149 41.54 25.93 45.43
CA LYS A 1149 41.58 24.79 44.52
C LYS A 1149 43.02 24.29 44.33
N VAL A 1150 43.44 23.28 45.08
CA VAL A 1150 44.79 22.68 45.00
C VAL A 1150 44.73 21.30 44.33
N ARG A 1151 45.81 20.90 43.65
CA ARG A 1151 45.78 19.93 42.54
C ARG A 1151 46.96 18.98 42.56
N ARG A 1152 46.67 17.66 42.57
CA ARG A 1152 47.57 16.52 42.28
C ARG A 1152 48.81 16.34 43.19
N GLN A 1153 49.02 15.09 43.60
CA GLN A 1153 50.11 14.30 43.04
C GLN A 1153 49.71 12.81 42.96
N ARG A 1154 50.52 12.00 42.27
CA ARG A 1154 50.25 10.58 41.96
C ARG A 1154 51.59 9.87 41.80
N VAL A 1155 51.86 8.85 42.62
CA VAL A 1155 53.08 8.03 42.57
C VAL A 1155 52.74 6.58 42.19
N LYS A 1156 53.71 5.82 41.71
CA LYS A 1156 53.59 4.48 41.10
C LYS A 1156 54.92 3.71 41.32
N ALA A 1157 54.97 2.43 40.91
CA ALA A 1157 56.15 1.53 40.87
C ALA A 1157 56.55 0.92 42.24
N ASP A 1158 57.09 -0.31 42.35
CA ASP A 1158 57.02 -1.50 41.47
C ASP A 1158 57.26 -2.82 42.28
N LYS A 1159 57.46 -3.97 41.61
CA LYS A 1159 57.48 -5.34 42.19
C LYS A 1159 58.80 -5.77 42.86
N ASN A 1160 58.74 -6.81 43.71
CA ASN A 1160 59.54 -8.07 43.60
C ASN A 1160 59.03 -9.19 44.57
N ALA A 1161 59.60 -10.41 44.51
CA ALA A 1161 59.15 -11.68 45.15
C ALA A 1161 60.39 -12.46 45.73
N PRO A 1162 60.41 -13.79 46.05
CA PRO A 1162 59.39 -14.87 46.28
C PRO A 1162 59.58 -15.53 47.70
N PRO A 1163 59.86 -16.84 47.98
CA PRO A 1163 59.36 -18.17 47.52
C PRO A 1163 59.01 -19.26 48.61
N SER A 1164 58.04 -20.16 48.35
CA SER A 1164 58.01 -21.62 48.75
C SER A 1164 57.96 -22.03 50.26
N PRO A 1165 57.77 -23.34 50.67
CA PRO A 1165 57.61 -24.61 49.91
C PRO A 1165 56.48 -25.61 50.37
N ALA A 1166 56.38 -26.76 49.65
CA ALA A 1166 55.98 -28.13 50.13
C ALA A 1166 54.48 -28.47 50.42
N THR A 1167 53.92 -29.70 50.28
CA THR A 1167 54.32 -31.02 49.66
C THR A 1167 53.12 -32.01 49.48
N SER A 1168 53.35 -33.12 48.73
CA SER A 1168 52.68 -34.45 48.83
C SER A 1168 51.30 -34.66 48.10
N THR A 1169 50.93 -35.83 47.54
CA THR A 1169 51.70 -37.06 47.19
C THR A 1169 51.13 -37.82 45.95
N THR A 1170 51.87 -38.84 45.49
CA THR A 1170 51.73 -39.62 44.24
C THR A 1170 50.71 -40.79 44.24
N ARG A 1171 50.28 -41.22 43.03
CA ARG A 1171 50.52 -42.57 42.45
C ARG A 1171 50.11 -42.63 40.94
N THR A 1172 51.05 -42.81 40.00
CA THR A 1172 51.47 -44.06 39.29
C THR A 1172 50.38 -44.72 38.42
N THR A 1173 50.56 -45.26 37.20
CA THR A 1173 51.62 -45.36 36.13
C THR A 1173 50.96 -46.16 34.96
N THR A 1174 51.32 -46.21 33.67
CA THR A 1174 52.39 -45.72 32.73
C THR A 1174 51.75 -45.72 31.30
N ARG A 1175 52.37 -45.61 30.10
CA ARG A 1175 53.75 -45.59 29.52
C ARG A 1175 53.71 -44.83 28.16
N GLY A 1176 54.82 -44.83 27.39
CA GLY A 1176 54.88 -44.54 25.93
C GLY A 1176 55.76 -45.59 25.22
N PRO A 1177 56.34 -45.36 24.01
CA PRO A 1177 56.40 -44.15 23.15
C PRO A 1177 56.16 -44.51 21.63
N PRO A 1178 56.82 -43.95 20.57
CA PRO A 1178 57.00 -42.55 20.10
C PRO A 1178 56.60 -42.27 18.61
N LYS A 1179 56.55 -40.96 18.23
CA LYS A 1179 56.83 -40.35 16.89
C LYS A 1179 55.98 -40.69 15.63
N SER A 1180 55.33 -39.67 15.05
CA SER A 1180 55.69 -39.09 13.72
C SER A 1180 54.81 -37.84 13.40
N LYS A 1181 54.85 -37.28 12.17
CA LYS A 1181 54.37 -35.92 11.81
C LYS A 1181 53.11 -35.94 10.93
N GLN A 1182 52.17 -34.98 11.10
CA GLN A 1182 51.82 -33.95 10.09
C GLN A 1182 50.72 -32.97 10.58
N GLN A 1183 50.31 -32.03 9.72
CA GLN A 1183 49.46 -30.85 10.03
C GLN A 1183 47.98 -31.10 9.72
N GLN A 1184 47.06 -30.49 10.48
CA GLN A 1184 46.17 -29.39 10.01
C GLN A 1184 45.24 -28.88 11.14
N GLN A 1185 44.50 -27.79 10.89
CA GLN A 1185 43.69 -27.07 11.86
C GLN A 1185 42.19 -27.42 11.75
N GLN A 1186 41.52 -27.59 12.89
CA GLN A 1186 40.10 -27.28 13.10
C GLN A 1186 39.89 -27.00 14.60
N PHE A 1187 39.07 -26.01 14.96
CA PHE A 1187 38.57 -25.82 16.32
C PHE A 1187 37.11 -25.34 16.31
N ALA A 1188 36.34 -25.82 17.29
CA ALA A 1188 34.88 -25.81 17.27
C ALA A 1188 34.24 -24.59 17.94
N ALA A 1189 32.97 -24.36 17.63
CA ALA A 1189 32.10 -23.46 18.39
C ALA A 1189 31.52 -24.17 19.65
N PRO A 1190 31.25 -23.44 20.74
CA PRO A 1190 30.58 -23.98 21.93
C PRO A 1190 29.06 -24.15 21.72
N THR A 1191 28.46 -25.01 22.53
CA THR A 1191 27.10 -25.56 22.35
C THR A 1191 26.01 -24.83 23.15
N THR A 1192 24.75 -25.04 22.75
CA THR A 1192 23.54 -24.86 23.56
C THR A 1192 22.57 -26.02 23.29
N PRO A 1193 21.72 -26.42 24.26
CA PRO A 1193 21.03 -27.72 24.22
C PRO A 1193 19.71 -27.70 23.41
N PRO A 1194 19.26 -28.88 22.92
CA PRO A 1194 17.92 -29.04 22.37
C PRO A 1194 16.86 -29.18 23.47
N PHE A 1195 15.59 -28.98 23.10
CA PHE A 1195 14.43 -29.49 23.83
C PHE A 1195 13.44 -30.03 22.80
N ASP A 1196 13.00 -31.27 22.97
CA ASP A 1196 12.13 -31.98 22.03
C ASP A 1196 10.65 -31.81 22.40
N GLU A 1197 9.79 -31.62 21.40
CA GLU A 1197 8.49 -32.30 21.33
C GLU A 1197 7.91 -32.26 19.89
N TRP A 1198 8.21 -33.29 19.10
CA TRP A 1198 7.60 -33.58 17.79
C TRP A 1198 7.20 -35.07 17.70
N GLY A 1199 6.50 -35.55 18.73
CA GLY A 1199 6.24 -36.97 18.94
C GLY A 1199 4.88 -37.46 18.42
N LEU A 1200 4.67 -37.58 17.10
CA LEU A 1200 3.65 -38.49 16.51
C LEU A 1200 3.72 -38.63 14.96
N LEU A 1201 4.91 -38.86 14.38
CA LEU A 1201 5.00 -39.17 12.93
C LEU A 1201 6.22 -40.02 12.51
N ARG A 1202 6.51 -41.10 13.28
CA ARG A 1202 7.45 -42.16 12.86
C ARG A 1202 6.95 -43.57 13.24
N SER A 1203 6.15 -44.15 12.36
CA SER A 1203 5.91 -45.59 12.28
C SER A 1203 5.75 -45.97 10.81
N MET A 1204 6.05 -47.24 10.47
CA MET A 1204 5.95 -47.82 9.12
C MET A 1204 6.76 -47.11 8.01
N ASN A 1205 8.05 -47.45 7.93
CA ASN A 1205 8.71 -47.50 6.62
C ASN A 1205 9.86 -48.53 6.62
N ASN A 1206 9.59 -49.75 6.12
CA ASN A 1206 10.60 -50.67 5.60
C ASN A 1206 9.94 -51.76 4.73
N PRO A 1207 10.59 -52.27 3.67
CA PRO A 1207 9.92 -53.01 2.59
C PRO A 1207 10.03 -54.55 2.69
N ILE A 1208 9.06 -55.26 2.11
CA ILE A 1208 9.15 -56.69 1.74
C ILE A 1208 8.58 -56.88 0.31
N ALA A 1209 9.15 -57.84 -0.43
CA ALA A 1209 8.89 -58.11 -1.85
C ALA A 1209 7.63 -58.98 -2.10
N PRO A 1210 7.15 -59.13 -3.36
CA PRO A 1210 5.78 -59.55 -3.66
C PRO A 1210 5.56 -61.06 -3.87
N LEU A 1211 4.30 -61.48 -3.80
CA LEU A 1211 3.80 -62.77 -4.30
C LEU A 1211 2.56 -62.58 -5.21
N ARG A 1212 2.28 -63.56 -6.07
CA ARG A 1212 1.29 -63.50 -7.15
C ARG A 1212 0.01 -64.31 -6.82
N GLN A 1213 -1.13 -63.87 -7.40
CA GLN A 1213 -2.20 -64.73 -8.00
C GLN A 1213 -2.96 -65.72 -7.05
N THR A 1214 -4.22 -66.17 -7.27
CA THR A 1214 -5.22 -66.03 -8.37
C THR A 1214 -6.64 -66.47 -7.90
N VAL A 1215 -7.71 -65.85 -8.45
CA VAL A 1215 -8.98 -66.49 -8.98
C VAL A 1215 -10.16 -66.94 -8.05
N THR A 1216 -11.38 -66.90 -8.63
CA THR A 1216 -12.71 -67.52 -8.29
C THR A 1216 -13.61 -67.02 -7.14
N ALA A 1217 -14.54 -66.11 -7.47
CA ALA A 1217 -16.00 -66.29 -7.66
C ALA A 1217 -16.94 -67.11 -6.71
N SER A 1218 -18.13 -66.51 -6.46
CA SER A 1218 -19.52 -67.06 -6.58
C SER A 1218 -20.40 -67.41 -5.34
N SER A 1219 -21.69 -66.98 -5.41
CA SER A 1219 -22.92 -67.59 -4.79
C SER A 1219 -23.16 -67.41 -3.26
N VAL A 1220 -24.39 -67.43 -2.66
CA VAL A 1220 -25.81 -67.35 -3.11
C VAL A 1220 -26.78 -67.08 -1.91
N SER A 1221 -28.01 -66.53 -2.14
CA SER A 1221 -29.24 -66.49 -1.27
C SER A 1221 -29.24 -65.69 0.07
N GLY A 1222 -30.38 -65.22 0.62
CA GLY A 1222 -31.75 -65.02 0.06
C GLY A 1222 -32.93 -64.98 1.07
N GLY A 1223 -33.89 -64.03 0.89
CA GLY A 1223 -35.30 -64.06 1.37
C GLY A 1223 -35.67 -63.44 2.75
N GLU A 1224 -36.93 -63.04 3.07
CA GLU A 1224 -38.14 -62.72 2.26
C GLU A 1224 -39.30 -62.09 3.11
N MET A 1225 -40.40 -61.61 2.46
CA MET A 1225 -41.81 -61.37 2.94
C MET A 1225 -42.17 -60.05 3.70
N GLU A 1226 -43.38 -59.43 3.58
CA GLU A 1226 -44.57 -59.63 2.68
C GLU A 1226 -45.59 -58.44 2.61
N LYS A 1227 -46.28 -58.26 1.44
CA LYS A 1227 -47.68 -57.73 1.20
C LYS A 1227 -48.06 -56.29 1.64
N LYS A 1228 -49.10 -55.57 1.16
CA LYS A 1228 -50.31 -55.65 0.26
C LYS A 1228 -50.66 -54.16 -0.11
N ALA A 1229 -51.51 -53.67 -1.03
CA ALA A 1229 -52.32 -54.06 -2.21
C ALA A 1229 -53.10 -52.78 -2.71
N TRP A 1230 -53.85 -52.86 -3.83
CA TRP A 1230 -54.52 -51.76 -4.61
C TRP A 1230 -56.06 -51.60 -4.27
N PRO A 1231 -57.00 -50.87 -4.97
CA PRO A 1231 -56.97 -50.21 -6.32
C PRO A 1231 -57.83 -48.91 -6.62
N MET A 1232 -57.71 -48.38 -7.87
CA MET A 1232 -58.70 -47.64 -8.75
C MET A 1232 -59.42 -46.36 -8.23
N ASP A 1233 -59.89 -45.38 -9.02
CA ASP A 1233 -59.90 -45.02 -10.48
C ASP A 1233 -60.20 -43.48 -10.60
N LEU A 1234 -60.30 -42.70 -11.70
CA LEU A 1234 -60.34 -42.75 -13.19
C LEU A 1234 -59.83 -41.34 -13.67
N GLY A 1235 -59.84 -40.81 -14.93
CA GLY A 1235 -60.28 -41.21 -16.28
C GLY A 1235 -60.34 -40.00 -17.25
N LEU A 1236 -60.32 -40.21 -18.59
CA LEU A 1236 -60.37 -39.21 -19.71
C LEU A 1236 -59.14 -38.24 -19.82
N GLY A 1237 -58.40 -38.04 -20.93
CA GLY A 1237 -58.36 -38.64 -22.29
C GLY A 1237 -58.57 -37.61 -23.43
N GLY A 1238 -57.77 -37.50 -24.51
CA GLY A 1238 -56.48 -38.11 -24.90
C GLY A 1238 -56.15 -37.97 -26.43
N GLN A 1239 -54.92 -38.35 -26.86
CA GLN A 1239 -54.48 -38.63 -28.28
C GLN A 1239 -54.28 -37.43 -29.26
N HIS A 1240 -53.52 -37.45 -30.38
CA HIS A 1240 -52.61 -38.45 -31.03
C HIS A 1240 -51.51 -37.81 -31.95
N GLN A 1241 -50.72 -38.65 -32.67
CA GLN A 1241 -49.66 -38.32 -33.68
C GLN A 1241 -50.16 -38.42 -35.15
N ASP A 1242 -49.44 -37.88 -36.17
CA ASP A 1242 -48.61 -38.63 -37.18
C ASP A 1242 -47.97 -37.72 -38.31
N LYS A 1243 -47.40 -38.32 -39.38
CA LYS A 1243 -46.47 -37.74 -40.40
C LYS A 1243 -47.09 -37.38 -41.78
N GLY A 1244 -46.40 -36.58 -42.62
CA GLY A 1244 -46.64 -36.52 -44.10
C GLY A 1244 -45.89 -35.45 -44.93
N TRP A 1245 -45.62 -35.77 -46.22
CA TRP A 1245 -45.20 -34.93 -47.39
C TRP A 1245 -46.03 -35.45 -48.62
N PRO A 1246 -46.10 -34.83 -49.84
CA PRO A 1246 -45.46 -33.61 -50.38
C PRO A 1246 -46.40 -32.61 -51.14
N LEU A 1247 -45.81 -31.53 -51.71
CA LEU A 1247 -46.08 -30.74 -52.96
C LEU A 1247 -47.40 -30.89 -53.79
N PRO A 1248 -47.76 -29.92 -54.70
CA PRO A 1248 -47.47 -28.47 -54.80
C PRO A 1248 -48.71 -27.56 -55.15
N GLY A 1249 -48.57 -26.22 -55.14
CA GLY A 1249 -49.62 -25.29 -55.61
C GLY A 1249 -49.13 -23.86 -55.93
N LYS A 1250 -49.84 -23.14 -56.83
CA LYS A 1250 -49.54 -21.76 -57.29
C LYS A 1250 -50.75 -20.82 -57.06
N VAL A 1251 -50.56 -19.52 -57.38
CA VAL A 1251 -51.55 -18.41 -57.46
C VAL A 1251 -51.78 -17.68 -56.13
N ALA A 1252 -51.96 -16.34 -56.07
CA ALA A 1252 -51.17 -15.20 -56.57
C ALA A 1252 -51.89 -13.87 -56.23
N MET A 1253 -51.14 -12.82 -55.87
CA MET A 1253 -51.42 -11.35 -55.83
C MET A 1253 -50.53 -10.76 -54.70
N SER A 1254 -49.52 -9.92 -54.96
CA SER A 1254 -49.57 -8.47 -55.28
C SER A 1254 -50.26 -7.64 -54.19
N SER A 1255 -49.64 -6.61 -53.60
CA SER A 1255 -48.84 -5.57 -54.26
C SER A 1255 -47.55 -5.10 -53.52
N ALA A 1256 -46.55 -4.69 -54.30
CA ALA A 1256 -45.45 -3.80 -53.86
C ALA A 1256 -45.90 -2.31 -53.95
N GLY A 1257 -45.19 -1.30 -53.44
CA GLY A 1257 -43.90 -1.25 -52.75
C GLY A 1257 -43.34 0.19 -52.75
N VAL A 1258 -42.02 0.35 -52.90
CA VAL A 1258 -41.25 1.63 -52.97
C VAL A 1258 -41.10 2.35 -51.61
N GLY A 1259 -39.94 2.92 -51.25
CA GLY A 1259 -38.60 2.73 -51.82
C GLY A 1259 -37.62 3.90 -51.66
N ARG A 1260 -36.48 3.63 -50.99
CA ARG A 1260 -35.17 4.32 -51.01
C ARG A 1260 -35.09 5.83 -50.73
N GLY A 1261 -34.28 6.15 -49.72
CA GLY A 1261 -33.46 7.35 -49.60
C GLY A 1261 -32.12 6.93 -49.03
#